data_AF-A0AAW3JU18-F1
#
_entry.id   AF-A0AAW3JU18-F1
#
_cell.length_a   1.000
_cell.length_b   1.000
_cell.length_c   1.000
_cell.angle_alpha   90.00
_cell.angle_beta   90.00
_cell.angle_gamma   90.00
#
_symmetry.space_group_name_H-M   'P 1'
#
loop_
_entity.id
_entity.type
_entity.pdbx_description
1 polymer ?
#
loop_
_entity_poly.entity_id
_entity_poly.type
_entity_poly.pdbx_seq_one_letter_code
_entity_poly.pdbx_strand_id
1 'polypeptide(L)'
;MAVIKVYNRINWLNKSESLTTPLGKTNLNKMDKAIDTIDNEVVSISATAESLDTTKADRDQLNNMITDIAINDKNGVISITKYNGTVLNIDTAMEKIAVNFEYNAQTQQLILTLENGEKQYIDMSALITQYEFKGTDTIAFSIDSDGKVNASIKSGSITKAMLSSEVMSAITLSESNAVASAQAAAQSATNADMDAKLSQSYSVGKSGIRDGEDTDNAKYYSEQAKNYADKAQQATKQIEIDSELSETSENVPQTKIVTKEINNIKKNITVNLLKSTCNISSMYGITCTNNGDGTYTVKGTATSDVMIELGAIKRINKQLKICGSPSGAGLNTYGLYFGDIIMDSTADVGNGVMYYSTDGAGDFLFVFVKNGQTVNSAVFKPMVTTNVDATYDDFVPYTGDTGSVSGDVADIKTKIDGIEPGAEVNQNAYGEIRVVDRVDGTADFIKATDKSSSFTIMCGNGIRLAANNSGTGVLISARLSNNLVTTGSGTALDAKQGKILNDKIEDLKKTVSDGKSAIASAITDAGVSTASDASFATMSSNIATVRTDTTYTDKSHIIYGETAYVQGKKVTGTMPSYRGNIWYFGGFANFIGNENYSMWTGGRCSLYLAAIRHIKMTFSLTGSSGNNNTPTTSTEQDGYGVVRFGSRGNDGYIQCFASNEQTIDLEGYDKILVRVAVNSDVYAGSYFLRGWIGLTDSRSGDTSSEGQSEMIAAAMYNSTSKDKWEYFEYVLDVANLTGKKYMKVSMTHSGVINIDSCTFLPKREY
;
A
#
# COMPACT_ATOMS: atom_id res chain seq x y z
N MET A 1 -143.66 7.04 21.94
CA MET A 1 -144.85 7.93 21.89
C MET A 1 -144.89 8.68 23.21
N ALA A 2 -144.62 9.99 23.21
CA ALA A 2 -144.36 10.76 24.42
C ALA A 2 -145.64 10.98 25.25
N VAL A 3 -145.58 10.62 26.53
CA VAL A 3 -146.63 10.90 27.53
C VAL A 3 -146.48 12.35 28.00
N ILE A 4 -147.58 13.12 28.06
CA ILE A 4 -147.59 14.53 28.47
C ILE A 4 -148.29 14.71 29.83
N LYS A 5 -147.87 15.74 30.57
CA LYS A 5 -148.43 16.09 31.88
C LYS A 5 -149.91 16.46 31.78
N VAL A 6 -150.73 15.95 32.68
CA VAL A 6 -152.19 16.12 32.68
C VAL A 6 -152.76 16.66 33.98
N TYR A 7 -152.05 16.53 35.10
CA TYR A 7 -152.52 16.99 36.40
C TYR A 7 -152.04 18.40 36.75
N ASN A 8 -152.94 19.22 37.30
CA ASN A 8 -152.65 20.55 37.84
C ASN A 8 -153.17 20.66 39.26
N ARG A 9 -152.37 21.27 40.14
CA ARG A 9 -152.68 21.37 41.57
C ARG A 9 -153.90 22.25 41.86
N ILE A 10 -154.76 21.76 42.75
CA ILE A 10 -156.02 22.39 43.15
C ILE A 10 -155.80 23.40 44.30
N ASN A 11 -154.78 23.22 45.15
CA ASN A 11 -154.42 24.14 46.25
C ASN A 11 -155.57 24.45 47.24
N TRP A 12 -156.06 23.42 47.92
CA TRP A 12 -157.17 23.47 48.88
C TRP A 12 -156.97 24.48 50.03
N LEU A 13 -158.07 25.10 50.51
CA LEU A 13 -158.10 26.03 51.64
C LEU A 13 -159.16 25.61 52.67
N ASN A 14 -159.01 26.01 53.95
CA ASN A 14 -160.04 25.78 54.97
C ASN A 14 -161.10 26.87 54.91
N LYS A 15 -162.37 26.54 55.23
CA LYS A 15 -163.47 27.51 55.32
C LYS A 15 -163.27 28.57 56.42
N SER A 16 -162.54 28.22 57.48
CA SER A 16 -162.04 29.13 58.53
C SER A 16 -160.71 28.56 59.07
N GLU A 17 -159.73 29.41 59.36
CA GLU A 17 -158.42 29.01 59.90
C GLU A 17 -158.53 28.30 61.27
N SER A 18 -159.61 28.54 62.03
CA SER A 18 -159.87 27.88 63.33
C SER A 18 -160.49 26.48 63.26
N LEU A 19 -160.94 26.05 62.07
CA LEU A 19 -161.53 24.72 61.85
C LEU A 19 -160.46 23.79 61.27
N THR A 20 -159.78 23.03 62.14
CA THR A 20 -158.91 21.93 61.71
C THR A 20 -159.70 20.63 61.74
N THR A 21 -159.94 20.05 60.57
CA THR A 21 -160.50 18.69 60.44
C THR A 21 -159.44 17.79 59.79
N PRO A 22 -159.57 16.45 59.92
CA PRO A 22 -158.69 15.52 59.21
C PRO A 22 -158.67 15.75 57.68
N LEU A 23 -159.78 16.24 57.12
CA LEU A 23 -159.94 16.72 55.73
C LEU A 23 -159.70 18.24 55.61
N GLY A 24 -158.61 18.75 56.20
CA GLY A 24 -158.22 20.15 56.13
C GLY A 24 -157.16 20.46 55.06
N LYS A 25 -156.94 21.75 54.77
CA LYS A 25 -156.04 22.27 53.72
C LYS A 25 -154.67 21.60 53.70
N THR A 26 -154.09 21.34 54.87
CA THR A 26 -152.74 20.77 54.99
C THR A 26 -152.65 19.35 54.43
N ASN A 27 -153.62 18.48 54.75
CA ASN A 27 -153.56 17.08 54.32
C ASN A 27 -153.96 16.93 52.85
N LEU A 28 -155.00 17.64 52.41
CA LEU A 28 -155.41 17.63 51.00
C LEU A 28 -154.35 18.22 50.08
N ASN A 29 -153.64 19.28 50.50
CA ASN A 29 -152.53 19.81 49.73
C ASN A 29 -151.26 18.94 49.77
N LYS A 30 -151.11 18.01 50.72
CA LYS A 30 -150.05 17.02 50.62
C LYS A 30 -150.37 15.99 49.52
N MET A 31 -151.61 15.51 49.47
CA MET A 31 -152.06 14.58 48.43
C MET A 31 -152.05 15.23 47.04
N ASP A 32 -152.57 16.44 46.91
CA ASP A 32 -152.58 17.23 45.67
C ASP A 32 -151.15 17.53 45.18
N LYS A 33 -150.15 17.68 46.08
CA LYS A 33 -148.74 17.78 45.68
C LYS A 33 -148.19 16.45 45.21
N ALA A 34 -148.51 15.37 45.92
CA ALA A 34 -148.02 14.03 45.58
C ALA A 34 -148.48 13.59 44.18
N ILE A 35 -149.73 13.87 43.82
CA ILE A 35 -150.27 13.55 42.49
C ILE A 35 -149.52 14.34 41.40
N ASP A 36 -149.28 15.64 41.60
CA ASP A 36 -148.50 16.45 40.66
C ASP A 36 -147.06 15.97 40.49
N THR A 37 -146.40 15.57 41.58
CA THR A 37 -145.04 15.00 41.51
C THR A 37 -145.01 13.68 40.74
N ILE A 38 -145.97 12.78 41.00
CA ILE A 38 -146.04 11.48 40.31
C ILE A 38 -146.24 11.68 38.81
N ASP A 39 -147.13 12.59 38.40
CA ASP A 39 -147.37 12.87 36.99
C ASP A 39 -146.12 13.43 36.29
N ASN A 40 -145.37 14.32 36.95
CA ASN A 40 -144.08 14.80 36.44
C ASN A 40 -143.05 13.67 36.28
N GLU A 41 -142.95 12.75 37.25
CA GLU A 41 -141.99 11.64 37.19
C GLU A 41 -142.31 10.63 36.08
N VAL A 42 -143.60 10.33 35.84
CA VAL A 42 -144.03 9.43 34.77
C VAL A 42 -143.62 9.97 33.39
N VAL A 43 -143.76 11.28 33.16
CA VAL A 43 -143.30 11.93 31.93
C VAL A 43 -141.79 11.77 31.76
N SER A 44 -141.00 12.00 32.81
CA SER A 44 -139.53 11.88 32.79
C SER A 44 -139.04 10.46 32.53
N ILE A 45 -139.71 9.44 33.09
CA ILE A 45 -139.32 8.04 32.89
C ILE A 45 -139.50 7.65 31.42
N SER A 46 -140.59 8.07 30.78
CA SER A 46 -140.82 7.74 29.36
C SER A 46 -139.74 8.33 28.43
N ALA A 47 -139.27 9.56 28.72
CA ALA A 47 -138.19 10.20 27.95
C ALA A 47 -136.83 9.50 28.14
N THR A 48 -136.60 8.85 29.28
CA THR A 48 -135.33 8.15 29.57
C THR A 48 -135.27 6.78 28.90
N ALA A 49 -136.41 6.13 28.68
CA ALA A 49 -136.47 4.84 27.99
C ALA A 49 -136.14 4.95 26.48
N GLU A 50 -136.54 6.04 25.81
CA GLU A 50 -136.22 6.27 24.39
C GLU A 50 -134.74 6.60 24.14
N SER A 51 -133.94 7.00 25.15
CA SER A 51 -132.51 7.34 24.98
C SER A 51 -131.54 6.15 25.16
N LEU A 52 -131.97 5.03 25.73
CA LEU A 52 -131.13 3.86 26.00
C LEU A 52 -130.97 2.90 24.80
N ASP A 53 -131.85 2.97 23.80
CA ASP A 53 -131.85 2.01 22.67
C ASP A 53 -130.84 2.35 21.54
N THR A 54 -130.17 3.51 21.61
CA THR A 54 -129.29 4.01 20.53
C THR A 54 -127.77 3.84 20.77
N THR A 55 -127.33 3.04 21.75
CA THR A 55 -125.90 2.97 22.20
C THR A 55 -125.16 1.63 21.97
N LYS A 56 -125.57 0.77 21.01
CA LYS A 56 -124.73 -0.39 20.60
C LYS A 56 -123.72 0.03 19.50
N ALA A 57 -122.45 -0.36 19.64
CA ALA A 57 -121.35 0.03 18.75
C ALA A 57 -121.56 -0.43 17.29
N ASP A 58 -121.11 0.40 16.34
CA ASP A 58 -121.31 0.24 14.89
C ASP A 58 -120.29 -0.74 14.26
N ARG A 59 -120.71 -1.43 13.19
CA ARG A 59 -119.92 -2.42 12.43
C ARG A 59 -118.66 -1.80 11.81
N ASP A 60 -118.69 -0.52 11.45
CA ASP A 60 -117.51 0.16 10.88
C ASP A 60 -116.42 0.42 11.93
N GLN A 61 -116.79 0.54 13.22
CA GLN A 61 -115.82 0.67 14.30
C GLN A 61 -115.06 -0.65 14.56
N LEU A 62 -115.67 -1.80 14.26
CA LEU A 62 -115.05 -3.12 14.46
C LEU A 62 -114.02 -3.50 13.38
N ASN A 63 -114.20 -3.04 12.14
CA ASN A 63 -113.37 -3.46 10.99
C ASN A 63 -111.88 -3.13 11.11
N ASN A 64 -111.49 -2.14 11.92
CA ASN A 64 -110.09 -1.78 12.16
C ASN A 64 -109.47 -2.39 13.42
N MET A 65 -110.23 -3.14 14.21
CA MET A 65 -109.70 -3.82 15.40
C MET A 65 -108.79 -4.99 14.99
N ILE A 66 -107.72 -5.22 15.74
CA ILE A 66 -106.79 -6.33 15.53
C ILE A 66 -107.37 -7.60 16.18
N THR A 67 -107.32 -8.70 15.44
CA THR A 67 -107.74 -10.03 15.92
C THR A 67 -106.57 -10.95 16.22
N ASP A 68 -105.43 -10.79 15.53
CA ASP A 68 -104.24 -11.63 15.74
C ASP A 68 -102.93 -10.92 15.34
N ILE A 69 -101.81 -11.30 15.97
CA ILE A 69 -100.45 -10.85 15.64
C ILE A 69 -99.50 -12.06 15.67
N ALA A 70 -98.81 -12.31 14.56
CA ALA A 70 -97.82 -13.39 14.41
C ALA A 70 -96.44 -12.85 13.98
N ILE A 71 -95.36 -13.51 14.39
CA ILE A 71 -93.96 -13.18 14.02
C ILE A 71 -93.33 -14.39 13.35
N ASN A 72 -92.68 -14.19 12.19
CA ASN A 72 -91.84 -15.19 11.55
C ASN A 72 -90.40 -15.07 12.08
N ASP A 73 -89.94 -16.09 12.78
CA ASP A 73 -88.63 -16.13 13.45
C ASP A 73 -87.43 -16.28 12.50
N LYS A 74 -87.68 -16.63 11.23
CA LYS A 74 -86.60 -16.82 10.22
C LYS A 74 -86.26 -15.58 9.43
N ASN A 75 -87.24 -14.71 9.18
CA ASN A 75 -87.03 -13.46 8.44
C ASN A 75 -87.48 -12.21 9.21
N GLY A 76 -88.05 -12.37 10.41
CA GLY A 76 -88.41 -11.24 11.27
C GLY A 76 -89.68 -10.49 10.85
N VAL A 77 -90.47 -11.00 9.89
CA VAL A 77 -91.71 -10.34 9.46
C VAL A 77 -92.82 -10.51 10.50
N ILE A 78 -93.45 -9.40 10.91
CA ILE A 78 -94.60 -9.37 11.82
C ILE A 78 -95.89 -9.18 11.02
N SER A 79 -96.84 -10.10 11.12
CA SER A 79 -98.14 -10.08 10.45
C SER A 79 -99.27 -9.74 11.43
N ILE A 80 -100.01 -8.67 11.17
CA ILE A 80 -101.14 -8.21 11.98
C ILE A 80 -102.44 -8.44 11.20
N THR A 81 -103.34 -9.27 11.73
CA THR A 81 -104.64 -9.57 11.10
C THR A 81 -105.75 -8.74 11.75
N LYS A 82 -106.49 -7.97 10.95
CA LYS A 82 -107.64 -7.17 11.40
C LYS A 82 -108.94 -7.98 11.36
N TYR A 83 -109.96 -7.53 12.10
CA TYR A 83 -111.27 -8.17 12.19
C TYR A 83 -111.97 -8.36 10.83
N ASN A 84 -111.71 -7.48 9.85
CA ASN A 84 -112.23 -7.61 8.49
C ASN A 84 -111.47 -8.65 7.62
N GLY A 85 -110.47 -9.34 8.18
CA GLY A 85 -109.64 -10.34 7.50
C GLY A 85 -108.43 -9.79 6.75
N THR A 86 -108.19 -8.48 6.73
CA THR A 86 -106.99 -7.91 6.10
C THR A 86 -105.74 -8.13 6.97
N VAL A 87 -104.61 -8.45 6.33
CA VAL A 87 -103.32 -8.67 6.99
C VAL A 87 -102.34 -7.56 6.61
N LEU A 88 -101.73 -6.91 7.61
CA LEU A 88 -100.65 -5.96 7.45
C LEU A 88 -99.33 -6.62 7.86
N ASN A 89 -98.36 -6.66 6.95
CA ASN A 89 -97.02 -7.17 7.23
C ASN A 89 -96.06 -6.01 7.49
N ILE A 90 -95.29 -6.12 8.57
CA ILE A 90 -94.20 -5.23 8.95
C ILE A 90 -92.91 -6.03 8.87
N ASP A 91 -92.02 -5.62 7.97
CA ASP A 91 -90.73 -6.28 7.77
C ASP A 91 -89.67 -5.68 8.69
N THR A 92 -88.89 -6.52 9.38
CA THR A 92 -87.83 -6.07 10.30
C THR A 92 -86.46 -6.32 9.67
N ALA A 93 -85.47 -5.45 9.91
CA ALA A 93 -84.16 -5.55 9.25
C ALA A 93 -83.25 -6.69 9.79
N MET A 94 -83.83 -7.75 10.35
CA MET A 94 -83.11 -8.83 11.01
C MET A 94 -82.24 -9.63 10.03
N GLU A 95 -82.61 -9.70 8.75
CA GLU A 95 -81.81 -10.40 7.73
C GLU A 95 -80.50 -9.67 7.38
N LYS A 96 -80.34 -8.42 7.84
CA LYS A 96 -79.15 -7.59 7.59
C LYS A 96 -78.11 -7.67 8.71
N ILE A 97 -78.36 -8.47 9.75
CA ILE A 97 -77.45 -8.64 10.89
C ILE A 97 -76.44 -9.74 10.55
N ALA A 98 -75.14 -9.45 10.72
CA ALA A 98 -74.06 -10.43 10.53
C ALA A 98 -73.94 -11.33 11.77
N VAL A 99 -73.96 -12.64 11.56
CA VAL A 99 -73.92 -13.66 12.63
C VAL A 99 -72.54 -14.30 12.81
N ASN A 100 -71.69 -14.22 11.78
CA ASN A 100 -70.34 -14.77 11.82
C ASN A 100 -69.38 -13.96 10.94
N PHE A 101 -68.10 -13.97 11.28
CA PHE A 101 -67.03 -13.40 10.47
C PHE A 101 -65.84 -14.36 10.39
N GLU A 102 -65.30 -14.55 9.18
CA GLU A 102 -64.16 -15.43 8.90
C GLU A 102 -63.17 -14.73 7.98
N TYR A 103 -61.86 -14.96 8.15
CA TYR A 103 -60.83 -14.43 7.26
C TYR A 103 -60.27 -15.51 6.32
N ASN A 104 -60.34 -15.27 5.01
CA ASN A 104 -59.73 -16.12 3.99
C ASN A 104 -58.34 -15.58 3.62
N ALA A 105 -57.29 -16.30 4.04
CA ALA A 105 -55.91 -15.90 3.79
C ALA A 105 -55.45 -16.02 2.32
N GLN A 106 -56.09 -16.85 1.50
CA GLN A 106 -55.73 -17.04 0.10
C GLN A 106 -56.24 -15.90 -0.78
N THR A 107 -57.49 -15.48 -0.53
CA THR A 107 -58.12 -14.37 -1.25
C THR A 107 -57.97 -13.03 -0.54
N GLN A 108 -57.39 -13.03 0.67
CA GLN A 108 -57.19 -11.85 1.53
C GLN A 108 -58.50 -11.09 1.82
N GLN A 109 -59.57 -11.81 2.10
CA GLN A 109 -60.91 -11.25 2.32
C GLN A 109 -61.45 -11.59 3.70
N LEU A 110 -62.08 -10.61 4.36
CA LEU A 110 -62.95 -10.86 5.50
C LEU A 110 -64.37 -11.16 4.99
N ILE A 111 -64.92 -12.30 5.39
CA ILE A 111 -66.20 -12.82 4.94
C ILE A 111 -67.19 -12.70 6.10
N LEU A 112 -68.22 -11.87 5.95
CA LEU A 112 -69.32 -11.75 6.90
C LEU A 112 -70.47 -12.65 6.41
N THR A 113 -70.97 -13.54 7.27
CA THR A 113 -72.17 -14.32 6.97
C THR A 113 -73.36 -13.68 7.69
N LEU A 114 -74.41 -13.34 6.93
CA LEU A 114 -75.66 -12.77 7.44
C LEU A 114 -76.60 -13.87 7.97
N GLU A 115 -77.58 -13.49 8.78
CA GLU A 115 -78.57 -14.42 9.38
C GLU A 115 -79.32 -15.25 8.31
N ASN A 116 -79.56 -14.70 7.12
CA ASN A 116 -80.19 -15.40 5.99
C ASN A 116 -79.25 -16.38 5.23
N GLY A 117 -77.98 -16.48 5.63
CA GLY A 117 -76.95 -17.31 5.01
C GLY A 117 -76.19 -16.66 3.85
N GLU A 118 -76.57 -15.46 3.41
CA GLU A 118 -75.81 -14.71 2.40
C GLU A 118 -74.46 -14.23 2.95
N LYS A 119 -73.47 -14.08 2.06
CA LYS A 119 -72.11 -13.67 2.41
C LYS A 119 -71.76 -12.30 1.83
N GLN A 120 -71.22 -11.43 2.66
CA GLN A 120 -70.57 -10.19 2.24
C GLN A 120 -69.06 -10.34 2.33
N TYR A 121 -68.34 -9.83 1.33
CA TYR A 121 -66.89 -9.94 1.22
C TYR A 121 -66.26 -8.56 1.31
N ILE A 122 -65.28 -8.42 2.20
CA ILE A 122 -64.50 -7.19 2.38
C ILE A 122 -63.06 -7.50 1.96
N ASP A 123 -62.56 -6.78 0.96
CA ASP A 123 -61.20 -6.94 0.45
C ASP A 123 -60.18 -6.25 1.37
N MET A 124 -59.25 -7.05 1.92
CA MET A 124 -58.18 -6.58 2.82
C MET A 124 -56.82 -6.52 2.11
N SER A 125 -56.74 -6.81 0.82
CA SER A 125 -55.47 -6.83 0.06
C SER A 125 -54.71 -5.50 0.10
N ALA A 126 -55.44 -4.38 0.14
CA ALA A 126 -54.85 -3.05 0.26
C ALA A 126 -54.18 -2.78 1.62
N LEU A 127 -54.59 -3.45 2.70
CA LEU A 127 -53.99 -3.29 4.03
C LEU A 127 -52.71 -4.13 4.21
N ILE A 128 -52.54 -5.19 3.41
CA ILE A 128 -51.39 -6.12 3.49
C ILE A 128 -50.20 -5.60 2.65
N THR A 129 -50.46 -4.92 1.53
CA THR A 129 -49.41 -4.39 0.63
C THR A 129 -48.58 -3.25 1.24
N GLN A 130 -49.02 -2.61 2.33
CA GLN A 130 -48.25 -1.55 3.00
C GLN A 130 -47.02 -2.09 3.77
N TYR A 131 -46.92 -3.41 3.97
CA TYR A 131 -45.83 -4.09 4.70
C TYR A 131 -45.09 -5.15 3.88
N GLU A 132 -45.21 -5.14 2.54
CA GLU A 132 -44.47 -6.06 1.68
C GLU A 132 -42.99 -5.66 1.53
N PHE A 133 -42.09 -6.43 2.15
CA PHE A 133 -40.65 -6.25 1.99
C PHE A 133 -40.17 -6.91 0.70
N LYS A 134 -39.97 -6.11 -0.35
CA LYS A 134 -39.45 -6.60 -1.63
C LYS A 134 -37.94 -6.86 -1.53
N GLY A 135 -37.53 -8.10 -1.77
CA GLY A 135 -36.12 -8.45 -1.91
C GLY A 135 -35.44 -7.68 -3.05
N THR A 136 -34.14 -7.42 -2.90
CA THR A 136 -33.29 -6.81 -3.93
C THR A 136 -32.27 -7.81 -4.46
N ASP A 137 -31.41 -7.41 -5.41
CA ASP A 137 -30.31 -8.26 -5.88
C ASP A 137 -29.24 -8.51 -4.81
N THR A 138 -29.20 -7.69 -3.75
CA THR A 138 -28.24 -7.79 -2.64
C THR A 138 -28.85 -8.37 -1.37
N ILE A 139 -30.10 -8.03 -1.04
CA ILE A 139 -30.75 -8.40 0.22
C ILE A 139 -31.98 -9.26 -0.06
N ALA A 140 -32.09 -10.40 0.60
CA ALA A 140 -33.29 -11.23 0.62
C ALA A 140 -34.00 -11.11 1.99
N PHE A 141 -35.32 -10.97 1.96
CA PHE A 141 -36.17 -10.99 3.16
C PHE A 141 -36.88 -12.35 3.28
N SER A 142 -37.04 -12.82 4.51
CA SER A 142 -37.76 -14.05 4.85
C SER A 142 -38.55 -13.83 6.15
N ILE A 143 -39.65 -14.55 6.34
CA ILE A 143 -40.44 -14.51 7.58
C ILE A 143 -40.28 -15.85 8.27
N ASP A 144 -39.91 -15.82 9.55
CA ASP A 144 -39.78 -17.04 10.35
C ASP A 144 -41.14 -17.54 10.89
N SER A 145 -41.12 -18.68 11.58
CA SER A 145 -42.33 -19.31 12.13
C SER A 145 -43.08 -18.47 13.17
N ASP A 146 -42.41 -17.47 13.74
CA ASP A 146 -42.98 -16.56 14.74
C ASP A 146 -43.52 -15.27 14.11
N GLY A 147 -43.46 -15.16 12.78
CA GLY A 147 -43.92 -13.99 12.03
C GLY A 147 -42.91 -12.83 12.01
N LYS A 148 -41.63 -13.05 12.37
CA LYS A 148 -40.61 -12.00 12.33
C LYS A 148 -39.91 -11.96 10.98
N VAL A 149 -39.63 -10.74 10.52
CA VAL A 149 -38.92 -10.49 9.26
C VAL A 149 -37.41 -10.56 9.48
N ASN A 150 -36.75 -11.45 8.75
CA ASN A 150 -35.30 -11.61 8.71
C ASN A 150 -34.74 -11.11 7.37
N ALA A 151 -33.66 -10.36 7.40
CA ALA A 151 -32.95 -9.86 6.21
C ALA A 151 -31.56 -10.51 6.09
N SER A 152 -31.19 -10.96 4.90
CA SER A 152 -29.90 -11.61 4.63
C SER A 152 -29.25 -11.08 3.36
N ILE A 153 -27.91 -11.04 3.33
CA ILE A 153 -27.15 -10.71 2.13
C ILE A 153 -27.12 -11.96 1.24
N LYS A 154 -27.50 -11.80 -0.03
CA LYS A 154 -27.40 -12.84 -1.04
C LYS A 154 -25.91 -13.12 -1.34
N SER A 155 -25.55 -14.40 -1.37
CA SER A 155 -24.18 -14.82 -1.63
C SER A 155 -23.73 -14.35 -3.02
N GLY A 156 -22.53 -13.77 -3.11
CA GLY A 156 -21.99 -13.22 -4.36
C GLY A 156 -22.51 -11.84 -4.77
N SER A 157 -23.44 -11.25 -4.02
CA SER A 157 -24.06 -9.97 -4.39
C SER A 157 -23.30 -8.72 -3.98
N ILE A 158 -22.21 -8.86 -3.21
CA ILE A 158 -21.37 -7.74 -2.78
C ILE A 158 -20.39 -7.37 -3.90
N THR A 159 -20.60 -6.20 -4.49
CA THR A 159 -19.71 -5.65 -5.52
C THR A 159 -18.57 -4.86 -4.91
N LYS A 160 -17.52 -4.58 -5.71
CA LYS A 160 -16.36 -3.79 -5.27
C LYS A 160 -16.73 -2.41 -4.70
N ALA A 161 -17.79 -1.79 -5.23
CA ALA A 161 -18.29 -0.49 -4.78
C ALA A 161 -19.00 -0.54 -3.41
N MET A 162 -19.43 -1.73 -2.97
CA MET A 162 -20.08 -1.94 -1.67
C MET A 162 -19.07 -2.19 -0.54
N LEU A 163 -17.78 -2.30 -0.86
CA LEU A 163 -16.71 -2.51 0.10
C LEU A 163 -16.13 -1.16 0.55
N SER A 164 -15.78 -1.07 1.84
CA SER A 164 -15.15 0.13 2.38
C SER A 164 -13.77 0.34 1.76
N SER A 165 -13.30 1.59 1.77
CA SER A 165 -11.95 1.96 1.32
C SER A 165 -10.86 1.17 2.05
N GLU A 166 -11.06 0.86 3.33
CA GLU A 166 -10.14 0.08 4.15
C GLU A 166 -10.01 -1.37 3.67
N VAL A 167 -11.13 -2.04 3.40
CA VAL A 167 -11.14 -3.42 2.85
C VAL A 167 -10.53 -3.45 1.45
N MET A 168 -10.78 -2.42 0.64
CA MET A 168 -10.18 -2.27 -0.68
C MET A 168 -8.68 -2.04 -0.64
N SER A 169 -8.21 -1.26 0.32
CA SER A 169 -6.78 -1.06 0.56
C SER A 169 -6.12 -2.37 0.99
N ALA A 170 -6.74 -3.13 1.89
CA ALA A 170 -6.21 -4.41 2.35
C ALA A 170 -6.11 -5.46 1.21
N ILE A 171 -7.13 -5.55 0.36
CA ILE A 171 -7.11 -6.45 -0.81
C ILE A 171 -6.01 -6.03 -1.80
N THR A 172 -5.92 -4.73 -2.12
CA THR A 172 -4.89 -4.20 -3.04
C THR A 172 -3.48 -4.40 -2.49
N LEU A 173 -3.30 -4.22 -1.18
CA LEU A 173 -2.03 -4.50 -0.49
C LEU A 173 -1.66 -5.98 -0.58
N SER A 174 -2.64 -6.88 -0.38
CA SER A 174 -2.43 -8.32 -0.51
C SER A 174 -2.05 -8.71 -1.94
N GLU A 175 -2.68 -8.12 -2.96
CA GLU A 175 -2.31 -8.32 -4.38
C GLU A 175 -0.88 -7.85 -4.65
N SER A 176 -0.51 -6.67 -4.16
CA SER A 176 0.85 -6.12 -4.28
C SER A 176 1.90 -7.03 -3.62
N ASN A 177 1.63 -7.50 -2.41
CA ASN A 177 2.50 -8.42 -1.68
C ASN A 177 2.68 -9.76 -2.42
N ALA A 178 1.60 -10.27 -3.03
CA ALA A 178 1.66 -11.50 -3.82
C ALA A 178 2.52 -11.32 -5.08
N VAL A 179 2.37 -10.19 -5.78
CA VAL A 179 3.21 -9.85 -6.96
C VAL A 179 4.68 -9.69 -6.57
N ALA A 180 4.97 -8.98 -5.49
CA ALA A 180 6.34 -8.80 -4.99
C ALA A 180 6.97 -10.15 -4.60
N SER A 181 6.21 -11.03 -3.96
CA SER A 181 6.66 -12.38 -3.60
C SER A 181 6.97 -13.23 -4.84
N ALA A 182 6.13 -13.15 -5.89
CA ALA A 182 6.38 -13.84 -7.15
C ALA A 182 7.64 -13.34 -7.87
N GLN A 183 7.89 -12.02 -7.87
CA GLN A 183 9.10 -11.43 -8.44
C GLN A 183 10.36 -11.84 -7.67
N ALA A 184 10.30 -11.85 -6.34
CA ALA A 184 11.42 -12.28 -5.50
C ALA A 184 11.77 -13.77 -5.73
N ALA A 185 10.76 -14.63 -5.92
CA ALA A 185 10.96 -16.03 -6.27
C ALA A 185 11.62 -16.18 -7.65
N ALA A 186 11.17 -15.42 -8.66
CA ALA A 186 11.77 -15.43 -9.99
C ALA A 186 13.23 -14.95 -9.99
N GLN A 187 13.54 -13.90 -9.23
CA GLN A 187 14.92 -13.41 -9.08
C GLN A 187 15.80 -14.44 -8.38
N SER A 188 15.29 -15.11 -7.35
CA SER A 188 16.02 -16.15 -6.63
C SER A 188 16.36 -17.34 -7.54
N ALA A 189 15.44 -17.73 -8.43
CA ALA A 189 15.72 -18.77 -9.43
C ALA A 189 16.83 -18.35 -10.41
N THR A 190 16.81 -17.10 -10.89
CA THR A 190 17.87 -16.55 -11.74
C THR A 190 19.23 -16.52 -11.02
N ASN A 191 19.25 -16.10 -9.75
CA ASN A 191 20.48 -16.07 -8.96
C ASN A 191 21.04 -17.48 -8.77
N ALA A 192 20.20 -18.47 -8.45
CA ALA A 192 20.62 -19.85 -8.30
C ALA A 192 21.21 -20.43 -9.60
N ASP A 193 20.63 -20.11 -10.77
CA ASP A 193 21.19 -20.50 -12.08
C ASP A 193 22.55 -19.83 -12.35
N MET A 194 22.69 -18.55 -12.02
CA MET A 194 23.98 -17.85 -12.15
C MET A 194 25.05 -18.39 -11.21
N ASP A 195 24.70 -18.66 -9.95
CA ASP A 195 25.62 -19.24 -8.96
C ASP A 195 26.09 -20.64 -9.38
N ALA A 196 25.18 -21.45 -9.93
CA ALA A 196 25.52 -22.76 -10.49
C ALA A 196 26.49 -22.65 -11.67
N LYS A 197 26.24 -21.73 -12.61
CA LYS A 197 27.15 -21.47 -13.73
C LYS A 197 28.50 -20.92 -13.27
N LEU A 198 28.52 -20.04 -12.27
CA LEU A 198 29.75 -19.49 -11.69
C LEU A 198 30.60 -20.58 -11.02
N SER A 199 29.96 -21.46 -10.27
CA SER A 199 30.62 -22.63 -9.69
C SER A 199 31.20 -23.55 -10.78
N GLN A 200 30.45 -23.79 -11.87
CA GLN A 200 30.94 -24.55 -13.03
C GLN A 200 32.15 -23.88 -13.68
N SER A 201 32.12 -22.56 -13.88
CA SER A 201 33.20 -21.78 -14.50
C SER A 201 34.54 -21.96 -13.78
N TYR A 202 34.54 -21.91 -12.45
CA TYR A 202 35.77 -22.08 -11.65
C TYR A 202 36.22 -23.53 -11.54
N SER A 203 35.29 -24.48 -11.60
CA SER A 203 35.59 -25.90 -11.41
C SER A 203 36.16 -26.56 -12.67
N VAL A 204 35.48 -26.37 -13.81
CA VAL A 204 35.77 -27.10 -15.07
C VAL A 204 35.74 -26.22 -16.32
N GLY A 205 35.32 -24.96 -16.21
CA GLY A 205 35.09 -24.07 -17.35
C GLY A 205 33.81 -24.38 -18.13
N LYS A 206 33.71 -23.85 -19.35
CA LYS A 206 32.58 -24.04 -20.30
C LYS A 206 31.18 -23.64 -19.81
N SER A 207 31.09 -22.75 -18.83
CA SER A 207 29.81 -22.21 -18.35
C SER A 207 29.25 -21.09 -19.25
N GLY A 208 30.10 -20.46 -20.06
CA GLY A 208 29.78 -19.37 -20.97
C GLY A 208 29.65 -17.99 -20.33
N ILE A 209 29.99 -17.83 -19.04
CA ILE A 209 29.77 -16.57 -18.29
C ILE A 209 31.05 -15.76 -18.02
N ARG A 210 32.24 -16.35 -18.23
CA ARG A 210 33.52 -15.73 -17.90
C ARG A 210 34.55 -15.97 -19.01
N ASP A 211 35.21 -14.90 -19.42
CA ASP A 211 36.25 -14.94 -20.46
C ASP A 211 37.47 -15.74 -19.98
N GLY A 212 38.02 -16.58 -20.86
CA GLY A 212 39.21 -17.39 -20.57
C GLY A 212 38.98 -18.55 -19.60
N GLU A 213 37.73 -18.88 -19.26
CA GLU A 213 37.41 -19.90 -18.25
C GLU A 213 37.93 -21.30 -18.58
N ASP A 214 38.15 -21.63 -19.86
CA ASP A 214 38.69 -22.94 -20.29
C ASP A 214 40.14 -23.14 -19.84
N THR A 215 40.88 -22.05 -19.59
CA THR A 215 42.30 -22.06 -19.18
C THR A 215 42.53 -21.47 -17.79
N ASP A 216 41.48 -21.06 -17.09
CA ASP A 216 41.56 -20.48 -15.74
C ASP A 216 40.56 -21.17 -14.80
N ASN A 217 40.66 -22.48 -14.68
CA ASN A 217 39.81 -23.29 -13.82
C ASN A 217 40.62 -24.37 -13.11
N ALA A 218 40.06 -24.96 -12.05
CA ALA A 218 40.74 -25.96 -11.24
C ALA A 218 41.22 -27.18 -12.06
N LYS A 219 40.42 -27.62 -13.04
CA LYS A 219 40.78 -28.75 -13.91
C LYS A 219 42.01 -28.43 -14.79
N TYR A 220 42.05 -27.26 -15.43
CA TYR A 220 43.17 -26.86 -16.28
C TYR A 220 44.48 -26.78 -15.50
N TYR A 221 44.49 -26.14 -14.33
CA TYR A 221 45.70 -26.06 -13.51
C TYR A 221 46.17 -27.44 -13.03
N SER A 222 45.22 -28.35 -12.72
CA SER A 222 45.54 -29.73 -12.37
C SER A 222 46.20 -30.49 -13.53
N GLU A 223 45.70 -30.33 -14.75
CA GLU A 223 46.28 -30.94 -15.97
C GLU A 223 47.67 -30.39 -16.28
N GLN A 224 47.88 -29.08 -16.14
CA GLN A 224 49.19 -28.45 -16.34
C GLN A 224 50.23 -28.93 -15.31
N ALA A 225 49.84 -29.04 -14.04
CA ALA A 225 50.72 -29.57 -13.00
C ALA A 225 51.20 -31.00 -13.32
N LYS A 226 50.30 -31.85 -13.84
CA LYS A 226 50.65 -33.19 -14.32
C LYS A 226 51.64 -33.16 -15.49
N ASN A 227 51.40 -32.31 -16.49
CA ASN A 227 52.29 -32.18 -17.66
C ASN A 227 53.72 -31.79 -17.25
N TYR A 228 53.88 -30.85 -16.32
CA TYR A 228 55.19 -30.46 -15.81
C TYR A 228 55.88 -31.56 -15.01
N ALA A 229 55.13 -32.34 -14.23
CA ALA A 229 55.67 -33.50 -13.54
C ALA A 229 56.20 -34.55 -14.54
N ASP A 230 55.45 -34.84 -15.60
CA ASP A 230 55.85 -35.80 -16.65
C ASP A 230 57.11 -35.31 -17.40
N LYS A 231 57.18 -34.02 -17.74
CA LYS A 231 58.37 -33.40 -18.39
C LYS A 231 59.61 -33.45 -17.52
N ALA A 232 59.49 -33.18 -16.22
CA ALA A 232 60.61 -33.30 -15.27
C ALA A 232 61.14 -34.74 -15.20
N GLN A 233 60.26 -35.74 -15.37
CA GLN A 233 60.62 -37.15 -15.39
C GLN A 233 61.29 -37.58 -16.72
N GLN A 234 61.01 -36.91 -17.83
CA GLN A 234 61.68 -37.15 -19.12
C GLN A 234 63.06 -36.47 -19.19
N ALA A 235 63.20 -35.26 -18.66
CA ALA A 235 64.46 -34.51 -18.69
C ALA A 235 65.61 -35.19 -17.92
N THR A 236 65.31 -36.09 -17.00
CA THR A 236 66.31 -36.89 -16.25
C THR A 236 66.88 -38.07 -17.04
N LYS A 237 66.38 -38.36 -18.25
CA LYS A 237 66.78 -39.55 -19.04
C LYS A 237 67.72 -39.26 -20.21
N GLN A 238 68.12 -38.01 -20.44
CA GLN A 238 68.74 -37.60 -21.71
C GLN A 238 69.92 -36.62 -21.54
N ILE A 239 70.96 -37.05 -20.82
CA ILE A 239 72.27 -36.38 -20.84
C ILE A 239 73.31 -37.43 -21.25
N GLU A 240 73.62 -37.48 -22.54
CA GLU A 240 74.88 -37.99 -23.10
C GLU A 240 75.45 -36.87 -23.96
N ILE A 241 76.65 -36.39 -23.60
CA ILE A 241 77.38 -35.35 -24.32
C ILE A 241 78.40 -36.05 -25.21
N ASP A 242 78.29 -35.89 -26.52
CA ASP A 242 79.32 -36.28 -27.47
C ASP A 242 80.16 -35.04 -27.81
N SER A 243 81.42 -35.04 -27.39
CA SER A 243 82.37 -33.96 -27.56
C SER A 243 83.65 -34.52 -28.17
N GLU A 244 83.77 -34.54 -29.50
CA GLU A 244 84.97 -34.14 -30.28
C GLU A 244 84.93 -34.59 -31.76
N LEU A 245 85.54 -33.77 -32.64
CA LEU A 245 85.78 -34.05 -34.06
C LEU A 245 87.02 -34.96 -34.22
N SER A 246 86.87 -36.11 -34.88
CA SER A 246 87.96 -37.07 -35.15
C SER A 246 88.18 -37.32 -36.64
N GLU A 247 89.44 -37.35 -37.09
CA GLU A 247 89.88 -37.59 -38.48
C GLU A 247 89.64 -39.04 -38.98
N THR A 248 89.02 -39.90 -38.16
CA THR A 248 88.72 -41.30 -38.51
C THR A 248 87.22 -41.60 -38.51
N SER A 249 86.37 -40.56 -38.57
CA SER A 249 84.91 -40.71 -38.56
C SER A 249 84.38 -41.60 -39.70
N GLU A 250 83.52 -42.56 -39.35
CA GLU A 250 82.84 -43.50 -40.27
C GLU A 250 81.79 -42.83 -41.19
N ASN A 251 81.59 -41.51 -41.09
CA ASN A 251 80.72 -40.73 -41.97
C ASN A 251 81.39 -40.37 -43.30
N VAL A 252 81.57 -41.38 -44.15
CA VAL A 252 82.13 -41.29 -45.52
C VAL A 252 81.55 -40.15 -46.40
N PRO A 253 80.27 -39.73 -46.31
CA PRO A 253 79.74 -38.66 -47.15
C PRO A 253 80.33 -37.28 -46.85
N GLN A 254 80.64 -36.96 -45.59
CA GLN A 254 81.15 -35.64 -45.20
C GLN A 254 82.63 -35.46 -45.56
N THR A 255 83.43 -36.52 -45.47
CA THR A 255 84.87 -36.45 -45.81
C THR A 255 85.10 -36.22 -47.31
N LYS A 256 84.28 -36.83 -48.20
CA LYS A 256 84.34 -36.57 -49.65
C LYS A 256 83.89 -35.16 -50.04
N ILE A 257 82.91 -34.60 -49.33
CA ILE A 257 82.45 -33.22 -49.53
C ILE A 257 83.55 -32.25 -49.13
N VAL A 258 84.17 -32.45 -47.96
CA VAL A 258 85.25 -31.60 -47.45
C VAL A 258 86.49 -31.65 -48.35
N THR A 259 86.89 -32.80 -48.89
CA THR A 259 88.04 -32.86 -49.82
C THR A 259 87.73 -32.20 -51.18
N LYS A 260 86.49 -32.32 -51.68
CA LYS A 260 86.07 -31.66 -52.93
C LYS A 260 85.97 -30.15 -52.76
N GLU A 261 85.46 -29.69 -51.61
CA GLU A 261 85.43 -28.29 -51.19
C GLU A 261 86.85 -27.72 -51.06
N ILE A 262 87.79 -28.43 -50.43
CA ILE A 262 89.20 -28.01 -50.30
C ILE A 262 89.89 -27.88 -51.67
N ASN A 263 89.66 -28.81 -52.61
CA ASN A 263 90.20 -28.70 -53.97
C ASN A 263 89.54 -27.57 -54.78
N ASN A 264 88.23 -27.33 -54.59
CA ASN A 264 87.56 -26.15 -55.16
C ASN A 264 88.10 -24.85 -54.56
N ILE A 265 88.38 -24.81 -53.26
CA ILE A 265 89.00 -23.67 -52.59
C ILE A 265 90.41 -23.43 -53.15
N LYS A 266 91.24 -24.47 -53.34
CA LYS A 266 92.56 -24.36 -54.00
C LYS A 266 92.47 -23.81 -55.44
N LYS A 267 91.46 -24.21 -56.21
CA LYS A 267 91.19 -23.67 -57.56
C LYS A 267 90.73 -22.21 -57.50
N ASN A 268 89.86 -21.86 -56.55
CA ASN A 268 89.31 -20.51 -56.38
C ASN A 268 90.31 -19.47 -55.86
N ILE A 269 91.45 -19.89 -55.30
CA ILE A 269 92.54 -18.99 -54.87
C ILE A 269 93.69 -18.89 -55.88
N THR A 270 93.65 -19.62 -57.01
CA THR A 270 94.65 -19.45 -58.06
C THR A 270 94.35 -18.17 -58.82
N VAL A 271 95.36 -17.31 -58.93
CA VAL A 271 95.22 -15.98 -59.56
C VAL A 271 96.26 -15.85 -60.66
N ASN A 272 95.88 -15.24 -61.78
CA ASN A 272 96.82 -14.88 -62.84
C ASN A 272 97.24 -13.42 -62.63
N LEU A 273 98.52 -13.20 -62.41
CA LEU A 273 99.16 -11.90 -62.18
C LEU A 273 99.67 -11.25 -63.45
N LEU A 274 99.59 -11.94 -64.60
CA LEU A 274 99.98 -11.40 -65.89
C LEU A 274 98.78 -10.76 -66.60
N LYS A 275 98.81 -9.44 -66.76
CA LYS A 275 97.91 -8.77 -67.69
C LYS A 275 98.44 -8.96 -69.10
N SER A 276 97.96 -10.01 -69.79
CA SER A 276 98.49 -10.34 -71.11
C SER A 276 98.02 -9.35 -72.19
N THR A 277 98.95 -8.84 -72.98
CA THR A 277 98.72 -7.98 -74.14
C THR A 277 99.55 -8.47 -75.32
N CYS A 278 98.90 -8.83 -76.42
CA CYS A 278 99.57 -9.18 -77.66
C CYS A 278 99.28 -8.10 -78.69
N ASN A 279 100.28 -7.26 -78.97
CA ASN A 279 100.11 -6.10 -79.86
C ASN A 279 100.39 -6.42 -81.34
N ILE A 280 100.76 -7.68 -81.64
CA ILE A 280 101.20 -8.11 -82.97
C ILE A 280 100.37 -9.34 -83.39
N SER A 281 99.61 -9.22 -84.47
CA SER A 281 98.77 -10.31 -84.97
C SER A 281 99.50 -11.24 -85.95
N SER A 282 100.59 -10.81 -86.59
CA SER A 282 101.43 -11.65 -87.45
C SER A 282 102.88 -11.19 -87.53
N MET A 283 103.85 -12.11 -87.43
CA MET A 283 105.28 -11.85 -87.54
C MET A 283 106.00 -13.08 -88.12
N TYR A 284 106.87 -12.89 -89.12
CA TYR A 284 107.70 -13.93 -89.76
C TYR A 284 106.99 -15.27 -90.02
N GLY A 285 105.77 -15.24 -90.59
CA GLY A 285 105.00 -16.44 -90.95
C GLY A 285 104.19 -17.07 -89.80
N ILE A 286 104.28 -16.54 -88.58
CA ILE A 286 103.46 -16.90 -87.43
C ILE A 286 102.37 -15.85 -87.22
N THR A 287 101.14 -16.30 -86.99
CA THR A 287 99.98 -15.51 -86.59
C THR A 287 99.67 -15.81 -85.13
N CYS A 288 99.49 -14.78 -84.32
CA CYS A 288 99.05 -14.87 -82.93
C CYS A 288 97.70 -14.16 -82.80
N THR A 289 96.66 -14.93 -82.50
CA THR A 289 95.29 -14.41 -82.36
C THR A 289 94.91 -14.39 -80.89
N ASN A 290 94.56 -13.21 -80.38
CA ASN A 290 93.97 -13.07 -79.05
C ASN A 290 92.54 -13.62 -79.06
N ASN A 291 92.24 -14.59 -78.19
CA ASN A 291 90.93 -15.24 -78.13
C ASN A 291 89.90 -14.45 -77.29
N GLY A 292 90.32 -13.37 -76.61
CA GLY A 292 89.45 -12.51 -75.80
C GLY A 292 89.31 -12.91 -74.33
N ASP A 293 89.84 -14.06 -73.94
CA ASP A 293 89.82 -14.62 -72.58
C ASP A 293 91.22 -14.68 -71.93
N GLY A 294 92.19 -13.97 -72.48
CA GLY A 294 93.60 -14.00 -72.05
C GLY A 294 94.42 -15.14 -72.64
N THR A 295 93.82 -16.01 -73.47
CA THR A 295 94.54 -17.04 -74.23
C THR A 295 94.85 -16.59 -75.67
N TYR A 296 95.85 -17.22 -76.28
CA TYR A 296 96.32 -16.89 -77.62
C TYR A 296 96.42 -18.11 -78.51
N THR A 297 95.73 -18.08 -79.65
CA THR A 297 95.87 -19.13 -80.68
C THR A 297 97.02 -18.75 -81.60
N VAL A 298 98.07 -19.58 -81.62
CA VAL A 298 99.28 -19.36 -82.43
C VAL A 298 99.30 -20.36 -83.58
N LYS A 299 99.45 -19.87 -84.81
CA LYS A 299 99.42 -20.69 -86.03
C LYS A 299 100.42 -20.20 -87.08
N GLY A 300 101.06 -21.12 -87.79
CA GLY A 300 101.85 -20.82 -88.99
C GLY A 300 103.20 -21.52 -88.99
N THR A 301 104.05 -21.20 -89.96
CA THR A 301 105.44 -21.70 -90.04
C THR A 301 106.39 -20.52 -89.97
N ALA A 302 107.27 -20.52 -88.97
CA ALA A 302 108.22 -19.46 -88.72
C ALA A 302 109.30 -19.42 -89.82
N THR A 303 109.48 -18.27 -90.47
CA THR A 303 110.55 -18.04 -91.47
C THR A 303 111.82 -17.42 -90.86
N SER A 304 111.76 -17.07 -89.57
CA SER A 304 112.85 -16.63 -88.69
C SER A 304 112.42 -16.90 -87.24
N ASP A 305 113.33 -16.84 -86.27
CA ASP A 305 112.95 -16.88 -84.84
C ASP A 305 111.93 -15.76 -84.56
N VAL A 306 110.80 -16.14 -83.95
CA VAL A 306 109.69 -15.24 -83.62
C VAL A 306 109.61 -15.08 -82.11
N MET A 307 109.51 -13.83 -81.65
CA MET A 307 109.22 -13.49 -80.26
C MET A 307 108.04 -12.52 -80.22
N ILE A 308 106.95 -12.93 -79.59
CA ILE A 308 105.76 -12.12 -79.42
C ILE A 308 105.62 -11.81 -77.94
N GLU A 309 105.78 -10.54 -77.58
CA GLU A 309 105.59 -10.07 -76.22
C GLU A 309 104.13 -10.23 -75.81
N LEU A 310 103.93 -10.85 -74.64
CA LEU A 310 102.63 -11.02 -74.02
C LEU A 310 102.43 -10.10 -72.82
N GLY A 311 103.47 -9.41 -72.34
CA GLY A 311 103.35 -8.42 -71.27
C GLY A 311 104.40 -8.58 -70.18
N ALA A 312 104.50 -7.57 -69.33
CA ALA A 312 105.48 -7.52 -68.25
C ALA A 312 105.07 -8.42 -67.07
N ILE A 313 106.04 -9.11 -66.48
CA ILE A 313 105.84 -9.93 -65.28
C ILE A 313 105.88 -9.02 -64.04
N LYS A 314 104.83 -9.06 -63.22
CA LYS A 314 104.72 -8.23 -62.00
C LYS A 314 105.76 -8.67 -60.97
N ARG A 315 106.52 -7.70 -60.44
CA ARG A 315 107.45 -7.94 -59.32
C ARG A 315 106.68 -8.14 -58.03
N ILE A 316 106.76 -9.34 -57.47
CA ILE A 316 106.36 -9.60 -56.09
C ILE A 316 107.46 -10.42 -55.41
N ASN A 317 107.76 -10.12 -54.14
CA ASN A 317 108.80 -10.80 -53.35
C ASN A 317 108.33 -12.21 -52.93
N LYS A 318 107.98 -13.04 -53.91
CA LYS A 318 107.46 -14.40 -53.79
C LYS A 318 107.92 -15.20 -55.00
N GLN A 319 108.07 -16.51 -54.80
CA GLN A 319 108.26 -17.45 -55.89
C GLN A 319 107.01 -17.46 -56.79
N LEU A 320 107.22 -17.34 -58.11
CA LEU A 320 106.16 -17.41 -59.10
C LEU A 320 106.33 -18.64 -59.97
N LYS A 321 105.21 -19.12 -60.50
CA LYS A 321 105.18 -20.10 -61.57
C LYS A 321 104.64 -19.43 -62.83
N ILE A 322 105.35 -19.65 -63.92
CA ILE A 322 104.89 -19.33 -65.26
C ILE A 322 104.46 -20.63 -65.90
N CYS A 323 103.22 -20.69 -66.34
CA CYS A 323 102.69 -21.85 -67.05
C CYS A 323 101.70 -21.39 -68.11
N GLY A 324 101.53 -22.18 -69.16
CA GLY A 324 100.61 -21.83 -70.25
C GLY A 324 101.00 -22.35 -71.62
N SER A 325 102.14 -23.02 -71.74
CA SER A 325 102.53 -23.64 -73.01
C SER A 325 101.71 -24.89 -73.29
N PRO A 326 101.16 -25.03 -74.50
CA PRO A 326 100.37 -26.19 -74.87
C PRO A 326 101.22 -27.45 -75.02
N SER A 327 100.56 -28.61 -74.98
CA SER A 327 101.18 -29.90 -75.32
C SER A 327 101.86 -29.85 -76.69
N GLY A 328 103.10 -30.35 -76.78
CA GLY A 328 103.95 -30.29 -77.98
C GLY A 328 104.95 -29.12 -78.02
N ALA A 329 104.92 -28.23 -77.02
CA ALA A 329 105.95 -27.23 -76.80
C ALA A 329 107.31 -27.87 -76.45
N GLY A 330 108.39 -27.14 -76.74
CA GLY A 330 109.76 -27.62 -76.62
C GLY A 330 110.77 -26.51 -76.89
N LEU A 331 111.97 -26.59 -76.30
CA LEU A 331 112.98 -25.53 -76.39
C LEU A 331 113.40 -25.19 -77.83
N ASN A 332 113.39 -26.20 -78.70
CA ASN A 332 113.72 -26.05 -80.13
C ASN A 332 112.49 -25.92 -81.04
N THR A 333 111.29 -25.87 -80.46
CA THR A 333 110.02 -25.71 -81.20
C THR A 333 109.40 -24.36 -80.89
N TYR A 334 108.57 -24.30 -79.85
CA TYR A 334 107.85 -23.13 -79.39
C TYR A 334 107.53 -23.26 -77.89
N GLY A 335 107.21 -22.15 -77.24
CA GLY A 335 106.86 -22.13 -75.83
C GLY A 335 106.63 -20.71 -75.30
N LEU A 336 106.47 -20.61 -73.99
CA LEU A 336 106.46 -19.35 -73.25
C LEU A 336 107.82 -19.16 -72.61
N TYR A 337 108.27 -17.93 -72.54
CA TYR A 337 109.66 -17.66 -72.21
C TYR A 337 109.85 -16.30 -71.55
N PHE A 338 110.73 -16.24 -70.54
CA PHE A 338 111.13 -15.03 -69.85
C PHE A 338 112.67 -14.92 -69.77
N GLY A 339 113.25 -13.72 -69.90
CA GLY A 339 114.69 -13.46 -69.77
C GLY A 339 115.45 -13.27 -71.10
N ASP A 340 116.78 -13.48 -71.11
CA ASP A 340 117.66 -13.25 -72.29
C ASP A 340 118.00 -14.50 -73.16
N ILE A 341 118.10 -15.71 -72.59
CA ILE A 341 118.31 -16.98 -73.32
C ILE A 341 117.21 -18.02 -73.03
N ILE A 342 116.65 -18.63 -74.09
CA ILE A 342 115.67 -19.73 -74.03
C ILE A 342 116.35 -21.04 -73.58
N MET A 343 116.00 -21.55 -72.40
CA MET A 343 116.49 -22.79 -71.80
C MET A 343 115.47 -23.35 -70.78
N ASP A 344 115.67 -24.56 -70.26
CA ASP A 344 114.71 -25.23 -69.36
C ASP A 344 114.36 -24.41 -68.10
N SER A 345 115.27 -23.59 -67.61
CA SER A 345 115.04 -22.74 -66.42
C SER A 345 114.30 -21.44 -66.71
N THR A 346 114.10 -21.09 -67.99
CA THR A 346 113.53 -19.80 -68.42
C THR A 346 112.34 -19.94 -69.38
N ALA A 347 112.08 -21.15 -69.86
CA ALA A 347 111.00 -21.44 -70.79
C ALA A 347 110.02 -22.46 -70.20
N ASP A 348 108.73 -22.12 -70.21
CA ASP A 348 107.68 -23.12 -70.08
C ASP A 348 107.49 -23.79 -71.43
N VAL A 349 107.75 -25.09 -71.49
CA VAL A 349 107.54 -25.96 -72.65
C VAL A 349 106.52 -27.07 -72.36
N GLY A 350 105.65 -26.87 -71.38
CA GLY A 350 104.52 -27.76 -71.06
C GLY A 350 104.44 -28.22 -69.60
N ASN A 351 105.48 -27.96 -68.78
CA ASN A 351 105.53 -28.35 -67.37
C ASN A 351 105.42 -27.15 -66.39
N GLY A 352 105.32 -25.94 -66.93
CA GLY A 352 105.55 -24.71 -66.19
C GLY A 352 107.02 -24.54 -65.83
N VAL A 353 107.39 -23.32 -65.49
CA VAL A 353 108.74 -22.94 -65.08
C VAL A 353 108.66 -22.02 -63.87
N MET A 354 109.58 -22.19 -62.93
CA MET A 354 109.65 -21.34 -61.74
C MET A 354 110.40 -20.05 -62.07
N TYR A 355 109.84 -18.92 -61.65
CA TYR A 355 110.41 -17.60 -61.80
C TYR A 355 110.67 -16.99 -60.42
N TYR A 356 111.90 -16.50 -60.25
CA TYR A 356 112.36 -15.75 -59.09
C TYR A 356 113.04 -14.48 -59.59
N SER A 357 112.58 -13.31 -59.15
CA SER A 357 113.20 -12.03 -59.52
C SER A 357 113.91 -11.42 -58.31
N THR A 358 115.17 -11.02 -58.50
CA THR A 358 115.94 -10.19 -57.55
C THR A 358 116.36 -8.89 -58.24
N ASP A 359 115.68 -7.79 -57.90
CA ASP A 359 116.07 -6.37 -58.00
C ASP A 359 116.70 -5.81 -59.31
N GLY A 360 116.33 -6.31 -60.49
CA GLY A 360 116.66 -5.73 -61.82
C GLY A 360 115.41 -5.52 -62.70
N ALA A 361 115.44 -4.58 -63.68
CA ALA A 361 114.31 -4.14 -64.55
C ALA A 361 113.35 -5.28 -64.96
N GLY A 362 112.03 -5.06 -64.95
CA GLY A 362 111.03 -6.14 -65.06
C GLY A 362 111.11 -6.94 -66.36
N ASP A 363 111.20 -8.27 -66.25
CA ASP A 363 111.22 -9.19 -67.39
C ASP A 363 109.85 -9.27 -68.07
N PHE A 364 109.86 -9.41 -69.40
CA PHE A 364 108.67 -9.63 -70.20
C PHE A 364 108.47 -11.11 -70.47
N LEU A 365 107.20 -11.54 -70.51
CA LEU A 365 106.83 -12.87 -70.98
C LEU A 365 106.62 -12.82 -72.49
N PHE A 366 107.22 -13.77 -73.21
CA PHE A 366 107.11 -13.91 -74.65
C PHE A 366 106.54 -15.28 -75.03
N VAL A 367 105.78 -15.33 -76.13
CA VAL A 367 105.69 -16.55 -76.95
C VAL A 367 106.90 -16.58 -77.86
N PHE A 368 107.63 -17.69 -77.89
CA PHE A 368 108.67 -17.92 -78.89
C PHE A 368 108.27 -19.02 -79.87
N VAL A 369 108.72 -18.89 -81.12
CA VAL A 369 108.68 -19.95 -82.13
C VAL A 369 110.02 -19.94 -82.88
N LYS A 370 110.72 -21.08 -82.92
CA LYS A 370 112.03 -21.19 -83.57
C LYS A 370 111.91 -21.24 -85.10
N ASN A 371 112.94 -20.72 -85.78
CA ASN A 371 113.02 -20.69 -87.23
C ASN A 371 112.77 -22.10 -87.84
N GLY A 372 111.92 -22.15 -88.86
CA GLY A 372 111.53 -23.39 -89.55
C GLY A 372 110.46 -24.22 -88.84
N GLN A 373 110.01 -23.84 -87.64
CA GLN A 373 109.02 -24.61 -86.89
C GLN A 373 107.60 -24.22 -87.24
N THR A 374 106.71 -25.21 -87.27
CA THR A 374 105.27 -25.03 -87.52
C THR A 374 104.49 -25.15 -86.23
N VAL A 375 103.64 -24.16 -85.93
CA VAL A 375 102.65 -24.21 -84.86
C VAL A 375 101.28 -24.52 -85.46
N ASN A 376 100.68 -25.65 -85.08
CA ASN A 376 99.39 -26.09 -85.62
C ASN A 376 98.21 -25.58 -84.77
N SER A 377 97.93 -24.27 -84.84
CA SER A 377 96.81 -23.65 -84.12
C SER A 377 96.81 -23.97 -82.61
N ALA A 378 97.98 -23.96 -81.98
CA ALA A 378 98.12 -24.29 -80.58
C ALA A 378 97.65 -23.13 -79.70
N VAL A 379 96.94 -23.42 -78.61
CA VAL A 379 96.41 -22.41 -77.69
C VAL A 379 97.35 -22.22 -76.52
N PHE A 380 97.96 -21.05 -76.42
CA PHE A 380 98.77 -20.63 -75.30
C PHE A 380 97.88 -19.99 -74.23
N LYS A 381 98.07 -20.41 -72.98
CA LYS A 381 97.31 -19.97 -71.80
C LYS A 381 98.25 -19.26 -70.81
N PRO A 382 98.87 -18.13 -71.20
CA PRO A 382 99.93 -17.52 -70.41
C PRO A 382 99.43 -17.10 -69.03
N MET A 383 99.96 -17.73 -68.00
CA MET A 383 99.64 -17.46 -66.61
C MET A 383 100.91 -17.32 -65.79
N VAL A 384 100.96 -16.24 -65.01
CA VAL A 384 101.94 -16.04 -63.95
C VAL A 384 101.21 -16.09 -62.62
N THR A 385 101.58 -17.00 -61.73
CA THR A 385 100.82 -17.20 -60.48
C THR A 385 101.74 -17.48 -59.29
N THR A 386 101.27 -17.20 -58.07
CA THR A 386 101.92 -17.66 -56.82
C THR A 386 101.60 -19.11 -56.49
N ASN A 387 100.64 -19.74 -57.19
CA ASN A 387 100.36 -21.16 -57.03
C ASN A 387 101.44 -21.98 -57.74
N VAL A 388 102.43 -22.46 -56.98
CA VAL A 388 103.55 -23.27 -57.51
C VAL A 388 103.13 -24.63 -58.05
N ASP A 389 101.94 -25.10 -57.69
CA ASP A 389 101.38 -26.37 -58.18
C ASP A 389 100.56 -26.19 -59.46
N ALA A 390 100.36 -24.96 -59.93
CA ALA A 390 99.56 -24.69 -61.12
C ALA A 390 100.13 -25.37 -62.37
N THR A 391 99.22 -25.86 -63.20
CA THR A 391 99.47 -26.50 -64.49
C THR A 391 98.77 -25.76 -65.63
N TYR A 392 98.97 -26.21 -66.87
CA TYR A 392 98.28 -25.67 -68.05
C TYR A 392 96.74 -25.68 -67.91
N ASP A 393 96.17 -26.66 -67.19
CA ASP A 393 94.72 -26.81 -67.02
C ASP A 393 94.13 -25.92 -65.92
N ASP A 394 94.97 -25.34 -65.06
CA ASP A 394 94.60 -24.45 -63.97
C ASP A 394 94.54 -22.97 -64.40
N PHE A 395 94.64 -22.70 -65.70
CA PHE A 395 94.59 -21.35 -66.23
C PHE A 395 93.34 -20.59 -65.77
N VAL A 396 93.58 -19.39 -65.24
CA VAL A 396 92.56 -18.37 -65.01
C VAL A 396 92.93 -17.09 -65.77
N PRO A 397 91.96 -16.38 -66.37
CA PRO A 397 92.22 -15.08 -66.97
C PRO A 397 92.65 -14.05 -65.92
N TYR A 398 93.37 -13.01 -66.35
CA TYR A 398 93.68 -11.87 -65.50
C TYR A 398 92.42 -11.07 -65.15
N THR A 399 92.11 -10.91 -63.86
CA THR A 399 90.88 -10.25 -63.36
C THR A 399 91.12 -8.88 -62.70
N GLY A 400 92.33 -8.33 -62.78
CA GLY A 400 92.69 -7.03 -62.20
C GLY A 400 93.86 -7.11 -61.22
N ASP A 401 94.25 -5.97 -60.63
CA ASP A 401 95.50 -5.86 -59.86
C ASP A 401 95.49 -6.51 -58.47
N THR A 402 94.34 -6.97 -57.97
CA THR A 402 94.18 -7.62 -56.64
C THR A 402 93.71 -9.08 -56.70
N GLY A 403 93.25 -9.56 -57.86
CA GLY A 403 93.16 -10.98 -58.19
C GLY A 403 92.23 -11.91 -57.39
N SER A 404 91.20 -11.49 -56.65
CA SER A 404 90.26 -12.47 -56.03
C SER A 404 88.85 -11.93 -55.74
N VAL A 405 87.89 -12.85 -55.49
CA VAL A 405 86.51 -12.63 -54.97
C VAL A 405 86.46 -11.63 -53.80
N SER A 406 87.56 -11.50 -53.05
CA SER A 406 87.72 -10.55 -51.94
C SER A 406 87.62 -9.07 -52.38
N GLY A 407 88.00 -8.75 -53.62
CA GLY A 407 87.88 -7.40 -54.18
C GLY A 407 86.41 -6.99 -54.35
N ASP A 408 85.62 -7.87 -54.95
CA ASP A 408 84.19 -7.66 -55.15
C ASP A 408 83.43 -7.60 -53.80
N VAL A 409 83.86 -8.38 -52.80
CA VAL A 409 83.30 -8.34 -51.44
C VAL A 409 83.66 -7.05 -50.71
N ALA A 410 84.83 -6.45 -50.93
CA ALA A 410 85.21 -5.18 -50.28
C ALA A 410 84.36 -3.99 -50.82
N ASP A 411 84.05 -3.97 -52.11
CA ASP A 411 83.18 -2.95 -52.70
C ASP A 411 81.72 -3.11 -52.26
N ILE A 412 81.25 -4.36 -52.10
CA ILE A 412 79.94 -4.66 -51.51
C ILE A 412 79.92 -4.30 -50.01
N LYS A 413 80.98 -4.61 -49.26
CA LYS A 413 81.14 -4.28 -47.84
C LYS A 413 81.13 -2.77 -47.60
N THR A 414 81.78 -1.99 -48.47
CA THR A 414 81.76 -0.52 -48.39
C THR A 414 80.35 0.06 -48.63
N LYS A 415 79.55 -0.55 -49.53
CA LYS A 415 78.14 -0.19 -49.73
C LYS A 415 77.24 -0.62 -48.56
N ILE A 416 77.57 -1.71 -47.87
CA ILE A 416 76.82 -2.23 -46.71
C ILE A 416 77.20 -1.51 -45.41
N ASP A 417 78.47 -1.17 -45.19
CA ASP A 417 78.94 -0.48 -43.98
C ASP A 417 78.47 0.98 -43.90
N GLY A 418 78.03 1.56 -45.01
CA GLY A 418 77.31 2.84 -45.04
C GLY A 418 75.83 2.74 -44.60
N ILE A 419 75.32 1.54 -44.31
CA ILE A 419 73.95 1.29 -43.85
C ILE A 419 74.02 0.89 -42.37
N GLU A 420 73.38 1.66 -41.48
CA GLU A 420 73.37 1.32 -40.05
C GLU A 420 72.72 -0.07 -39.81
N PRO A 421 73.25 -0.90 -38.89
CA PRO A 421 72.69 -2.20 -38.58
C PRO A 421 71.20 -2.11 -38.20
N GLY A 422 70.31 -2.67 -39.05
CA GLY A 422 68.86 -2.71 -38.83
C GLY A 422 68.03 -1.77 -39.74
N ALA A 423 68.66 -0.97 -40.59
CA ALA A 423 67.95 -0.10 -41.52
C ALA A 423 67.22 -0.90 -42.62
N GLU A 424 65.89 -0.98 -42.51
CA GLU A 424 65.00 -1.37 -43.61
C GLU A 424 64.48 -0.11 -44.30
N VAL A 425 64.56 -0.07 -45.63
CA VAL A 425 64.10 1.04 -46.47
C VAL A 425 62.57 1.04 -46.52
N ASN A 426 61.91 1.61 -45.51
CA ASN A 426 60.46 1.71 -45.44
C ASN A 426 59.98 3.12 -45.86
N GLN A 427 59.33 3.22 -47.02
CA GLN A 427 58.72 4.48 -47.51
C GLN A 427 57.39 4.85 -46.82
N ASN A 428 56.88 4.03 -45.90
CA ASN A 428 55.58 4.19 -45.24
C ASN A 428 55.61 4.06 -43.70
N ALA A 429 56.77 4.23 -43.05
CA ALA A 429 56.83 4.30 -41.58
C ALA A 429 56.39 5.69 -41.09
N TYR A 430 55.23 5.80 -40.45
CA TYR A 430 54.87 6.99 -39.68
C TYR A 430 55.56 6.92 -38.31
N GLY A 431 56.40 7.89 -37.97
CA GLY A 431 57.14 7.90 -36.70
C GLY A 431 56.27 8.18 -35.46
N GLU A 432 55.18 8.94 -35.62
CA GLU A 432 54.27 9.31 -34.53
C GLU A 432 52.83 9.47 -35.05
N ILE A 433 51.84 9.08 -34.24
CA ILE A 433 50.43 9.38 -34.48
C ILE A 433 50.02 10.50 -33.53
N ARG A 434 49.65 11.66 -34.08
CA ARG A 434 49.21 12.83 -33.32
C ARG A 434 47.73 12.70 -32.95
N VAL A 435 47.42 12.69 -31.66
CA VAL A 435 46.05 12.70 -31.12
C VAL A 435 45.75 14.10 -30.63
N VAL A 436 44.68 14.73 -31.13
CA VAL A 436 44.32 16.11 -30.78
C VAL A 436 42.94 16.11 -30.13
N ASP A 437 42.84 16.65 -28.91
CA ASP A 437 41.55 17.02 -28.33
C ASP A 437 41.11 18.35 -28.95
N ARG A 438 39.99 18.32 -29.67
CA ARG A 438 39.46 19.51 -30.36
C ARG A 438 38.71 20.47 -29.43
N VAL A 439 38.39 20.07 -28.21
CA VAL A 439 37.60 20.88 -27.27
C VAL A 439 38.49 21.88 -26.52
N ASP A 440 39.71 21.48 -26.15
CA ASP A 440 40.68 22.37 -25.48
C ASP A 440 41.94 22.66 -26.31
N GLY A 441 42.11 22.00 -27.45
CA GLY A 441 43.22 22.21 -28.38
C GLY A 441 44.54 21.55 -27.96
N THR A 442 44.54 20.75 -26.90
CA THR A 442 45.72 19.98 -26.49
C THR A 442 45.97 18.80 -27.42
N ALA A 443 47.25 18.47 -27.62
CA ALA A 443 47.66 17.36 -28.46
C ALA A 443 48.70 16.51 -27.75
N ASP A 444 48.55 15.20 -27.90
CA ASP A 444 49.48 14.19 -27.40
C ASP A 444 49.96 13.30 -28.54
N PHE A 445 51.11 12.66 -28.37
CA PHE A 445 51.78 11.89 -29.40
C PHE A 445 51.99 10.46 -28.95
N ILE A 446 51.45 9.52 -29.73
CA ILE A 446 51.74 8.10 -29.54
C ILE A 446 52.88 7.75 -30.48
N LYS A 447 54.03 7.43 -29.89
CA LYS A 447 55.22 6.99 -30.63
C LYS A 447 55.09 5.52 -30.98
N ALA A 448 55.30 5.16 -32.24
CA ALA A 448 55.48 3.76 -32.61
C ALA A 448 56.90 3.35 -32.17
N THR A 449 56.99 2.46 -31.18
CA THR A 449 58.29 2.03 -30.65
C THR A 449 58.91 0.91 -31.49
N ASP A 450 58.08 0.10 -32.18
CA ASP A 450 58.50 -1.08 -32.93
C ASP A 450 57.73 -1.25 -34.26
N LYS A 451 58.25 -2.08 -35.17
CA LYS A 451 57.66 -2.32 -36.52
C LYS A 451 56.28 -3.00 -36.50
N SER A 452 55.87 -3.57 -35.38
CA SER A 452 54.58 -4.24 -35.17
C SER A 452 53.67 -3.49 -34.19
N SER A 453 54.01 -2.24 -33.83
CA SER A 453 53.19 -1.46 -32.91
C SER A 453 51.78 -1.27 -33.48
N SER A 454 50.76 -1.73 -32.75
CA SER A 454 49.35 -1.59 -33.11
C SER A 454 48.73 -0.39 -32.40
N PHE A 455 47.99 0.46 -33.11
CA PHE A 455 47.14 1.50 -32.51
C PHE A 455 45.76 0.91 -32.18
N THR A 456 45.57 0.51 -30.92
CA THR A 456 44.33 -0.10 -30.43
C THR A 456 43.44 0.97 -29.77
N ILE A 457 42.24 1.20 -30.29
CA ILE A 457 41.24 2.08 -29.67
C ILE A 457 40.22 1.21 -28.94
N MET A 458 40.17 1.29 -27.61
CA MET A 458 39.20 0.56 -26.78
C MET A 458 38.06 1.50 -26.36
N CYS A 459 36.81 1.09 -26.55
CA CYS A 459 35.66 1.83 -26.02
C CYS A 459 35.33 1.39 -24.60
N GLY A 460 35.05 2.36 -23.73
CA GLY A 460 34.37 2.09 -22.47
C GLY A 460 32.90 1.72 -22.66
N ASN A 461 32.28 1.21 -21.60
CA ASN A 461 30.86 0.85 -21.58
C ASN A 461 29.97 2.02 -22.04
N GLY A 462 29.05 1.75 -22.97
CA GLY A 462 28.12 2.75 -23.52
C GLY A 462 28.63 3.54 -24.72
N ILE A 463 29.89 3.37 -25.12
CA ILE A 463 30.45 3.97 -26.34
C ILE A 463 30.58 2.91 -27.43
N ARG A 464 30.04 3.17 -28.63
CA ARG A 464 30.24 2.30 -29.80
C ARG A 464 31.23 2.94 -30.75
N LEU A 465 32.30 2.20 -31.06
CA LEU A 465 33.23 2.50 -32.13
C LEU A 465 32.85 1.67 -33.35
N ALA A 466 32.59 2.31 -34.48
CA ALA A 466 32.33 1.64 -35.74
C ALA A 466 33.09 2.34 -36.87
N ALA A 467 33.46 1.61 -37.91
CA ALA A 467 33.89 2.26 -39.15
C ALA A 467 32.75 3.14 -39.67
N ASN A 468 33.06 4.38 -40.08
CA ASN A 468 32.07 5.20 -40.77
C ASN A 468 31.67 4.52 -42.10
N ASN A 469 30.50 4.85 -42.64
CA ASN A 469 29.98 4.21 -43.86
C ASN A 469 30.88 4.41 -45.10
N SER A 470 31.82 5.35 -45.05
CA SER A 470 32.79 5.61 -46.12
C SER A 470 34.12 4.85 -45.94
N GLY A 471 34.31 4.09 -44.86
CA GLY A 471 35.54 3.33 -44.58
C GLY A 471 36.79 4.20 -44.32
N THR A 472 36.61 5.51 -44.16
CA THR A 472 37.71 6.50 -44.08
C THR A 472 37.89 7.09 -42.68
N GLY A 473 37.09 6.69 -41.69
CA GLY A 473 37.22 7.18 -40.33
C GLY A 473 36.47 6.35 -39.30
N VAL A 474 36.75 6.59 -38.02
CA VAL A 474 36.08 5.95 -36.89
C VAL A 474 34.92 6.83 -36.44
N LEU A 475 33.69 6.32 -36.49
CA LEU A 475 32.52 6.93 -35.90
C LEU A 475 32.48 6.59 -34.40
N ILE A 476 32.61 7.61 -33.56
CA ILE A 476 32.45 7.48 -32.11
C ILE A 476 31.02 7.94 -31.77
N SER A 477 30.19 6.99 -31.33
CA SER A 477 28.81 7.28 -30.95
C SER A 477 28.56 6.87 -29.51
N ALA A 478 28.16 7.82 -28.67
CA ALA A 478 27.72 7.53 -27.31
C ALA A 478 26.28 7.02 -27.35
N ARG A 479 26.07 5.78 -26.93
CA ARG A 479 24.73 5.34 -26.53
C ARG A 479 24.53 5.82 -25.11
N LEU A 480 23.95 7.02 -24.97
CA LEU A 480 23.42 7.47 -23.69
C LEU A 480 22.43 6.40 -23.21
N SER A 481 22.86 5.62 -22.24
CA SER A 481 21.98 4.69 -21.54
C SER A 481 21.09 5.55 -20.65
N ASN A 482 19.97 6.00 -21.22
CA ASN A 482 18.89 6.66 -20.51
C ASN A 482 18.15 5.62 -19.65
N ASN A 483 18.83 5.05 -18.67
CA ASN A 483 18.24 4.13 -17.72
C ASN A 483 18.83 4.38 -16.33
N LEU A 484 17.96 4.45 -15.33
CA LEU A 484 18.24 4.81 -13.93
C LEU A 484 19.09 3.75 -13.16
N VAL A 485 19.87 2.92 -13.87
CA VAL A 485 20.45 1.65 -13.38
C VAL A 485 21.98 1.63 -13.44
N THR A 486 22.64 2.75 -13.72
CA THR A 486 24.11 2.80 -13.71
C THR A 486 24.60 2.69 -12.26
N THR A 487 25.14 1.53 -11.88
CA THR A 487 25.62 1.20 -10.53
C THR A 487 27.09 1.53 -10.28
N GLY A 488 27.80 2.09 -11.27
CA GLY A 488 29.20 2.48 -11.13
C GLY A 488 29.35 3.85 -10.45
N SER A 489 30.10 3.93 -9.35
CA SER A 489 30.51 5.20 -8.75
C SER A 489 31.18 6.10 -9.81
N GLY A 490 30.71 7.35 -9.96
CA GLY A 490 31.31 8.35 -10.86
C GLY A 490 30.60 8.60 -12.20
N THR A 491 29.47 7.94 -12.50
CA THR A 491 28.67 8.24 -13.70
C THR A 491 27.73 9.43 -13.46
N ALA A 492 27.80 10.47 -14.30
CA ALA A 492 26.90 11.63 -14.23
C ALA A 492 25.48 11.26 -14.72
N LEU A 493 24.46 11.64 -13.95
CA LEU A 493 23.06 11.60 -14.38
C LEU A 493 22.84 12.66 -15.48
N ASP A 494 22.07 12.33 -16.52
CA ASP A 494 21.70 13.34 -17.51
C ASP A 494 20.67 14.34 -16.95
N ALA A 495 20.46 15.47 -17.64
CA ALA A 495 19.56 16.53 -17.18
C ALA A 495 18.09 16.06 -16.99
N LYS A 496 17.63 15.05 -17.74
CA LYS A 496 16.26 14.51 -17.60
C LYS A 496 16.16 13.61 -16.37
N GLN A 497 17.16 12.74 -16.16
CA GLN A 497 17.25 11.89 -14.98
C GLN A 497 17.40 12.73 -13.71
N GLY A 498 18.25 13.75 -13.74
CA GLY A 498 18.40 14.72 -12.65
C GLY A 498 17.09 15.45 -12.32
N LYS A 499 16.34 15.88 -13.34
CA LYS A 499 15.03 16.50 -13.13
C LYS A 499 14.02 15.52 -12.53
N ILE A 500 13.86 14.31 -13.07
CA ILE A 500 12.91 13.31 -12.57
C ILE A 500 13.22 12.95 -11.11
N LEU A 501 14.51 12.75 -10.79
CA LEU A 501 14.95 12.47 -9.43
C LEU A 501 14.67 13.66 -8.50
N ASN A 502 14.93 14.90 -8.96
CA ASN A 502 14.63 16.10 -8.18
C ASN A 502 13.12 16.26 -7.94
N ASP A 503 12.28 16.10 -8.96
CA ASP A 503 10.82 16.16 -8.84
C ASP A 503 10.32 15.10 -7.81
N LYS A 504 10.86 13.87 -7.87
CA LYS A 504 10.51 12.81 -6.91
C LYS A 504 11.00 13.09 -5.49
N ILE A 505 12.18 13.71 -5.33
CA ILE A 505 12.69 14.15 -4.02
C ILE A 505 11.81 15.28 -3.47
N GLU A 506 11.35 16.20 -4.30
CA GLU A 506 10.43 17.27 -3.92
C GLU A 506 9.06 16.70 -3.50
N ASP A 507 8.50 15.77 -4.27
CA ASP A 507 7.27 15.04 -3.91
C ASP A 507 7.40 14.32 -2.55
N LEU A 508 8.53 13.64 -2.32
CA LEU A 508 8.81 12.96 -1.06
C LEU A 508 8.89 13.94 0.11
N LYS A 509 9.63 15.05 -0.06
CA LYS A 509 9.74 16.11 0.96
C LYS A 509 8.37 16.71 1.27
N LYS A 510 7.54 16.96 0.25
CA LYS A 510 6.19 17.49 0.42
C LYS A 510 5.30 16.51 1.19
N THR A 511 5.29 15.24 0.79
CA THR A 511 4.49 14.19 1.46
C THR A 511 4.90 14.03 2.93
N VAL A 512 6.20 14.06 3.22
CA VAL A 512 6.72 14.00 4.60
C VAL A 512 6.35 15.26 5.40
N SER A 513 6.36 16.44 4.78
CA SER A 513 5.95 17.69 5.43
C SER A 513 4.46 17.72 5.74
N ASP A 514 3.62 17.26 4.82
CA ASP A 514 2.17 17.19 4.98
C ASP A 514 1.81 16.17 6.06
N GLY A 515 2.46 15.00 6.05
CA GLY A 515 2.30 13.98 7.08
C GLY A 515 2.70 14.49 8.47
N LYS A 516 3.82 15.22 8.59
CA LYS A 516 4.20 15.89 9.84
C LYS A 516 3.15 16.88 10.31
N SER A 517 2.67 17.76 9.42
CA SER A 517 1.65 18.76 9.77
C SER A 517 0.36 18.11 10.26
N ALA A 518 -0.10 17.03 9.62
CA ALA A 518 -1.28 16.29 10.03
C ALA A 518 -1.10 15.64 11.42
N ILE A 519 0.05 15.00 11.66
CA ILE A 519 0.36 14.39 12.96
C ILE A 519 0.46 15.47 14.05
N ALA A 520 1.13 16.60 13.79
CA ALA A 520 1.23 17.72 14.72
C ALA A 520 -0.15 18.28 15.12
N SER A 521 -1.04 18.44 14.13
CA SER A 521 -2.42 18.86 14.37
C SER A 521 -3.13 17.87 15.28
N ALA A 522 -3.06 16.57 14.99
CA ALA A 522 -3.70 15.54 15.80
C ALA A 522 -3.19 15.52 17.26
N ILE A 523 -1.89 15.75 17.47
CA ILE A 523 -1.32 15.84 18.82
C ILE A 523 -1.80 17.12 19.54
N THR A 524 -1.90 18.24 18.80
CA THR A 524 -2.44 19.51 19.32
C THR A 524 -3.92 19.37 19.68
N ASP A 525 -4.72 18.72 18.83
CA ASP A 525 -6.14 18.41 19.06
C ASP A 525 -6.31 17.47 20.27
N ALA A 526 -5.32 16.63 20.55
CA ALA A 526 -5.24 15.81 21.76
C ALA A 526 -4.74 16.57 23.00
N GLY A 527 -4.59 17.90 22.93
CA GLY A 527 -4.28 18.78 24.06
C GLY A 527 -2.81 19.15 24.24
N VAL A 528 -1.90 18.66 23.40
CA VAL A 528 -0.46 18.95 23.50
C VAL A 528 -0.01 19.82 22.32
N SER A 529 0.14 21.13 22.54
CA SER A 529 0.55 22.08 21.51
C SER A 529 1.82 21.63 20.78
N THR A 530 1.69 21.37 19.48
CA THR A 530 2.76 20.82 18.63
C THR A 530 2.81 21.58 17.31
N ALA A 531 3.94 22.21 17.01
CA ALA A 531 4.13 22.95 15.75
C ALA A 531 4.06 22.03 14.52
N SER A 532 3.52 22.55 13.40
CA SER A 532 3.32 21.78 12.15
C SER A 532 4.63 21.28 11.52
N ASP A 533 5.74 21.95 11.78
CA ASP A 533 7.08 21.62 11.30
C ASP A 533 7.94 20.90 12.34
N ALA A 534 7.38 20.52 13.49
CA ALA A 534 8.09 19.87 14.58
C ALA A 534 8.87 18.61 14.10
N SER A 535 9.97 18.30 14.78
CA SER A 535 10.72 17.08 14.47
C SER A 535 9.91 15.84 14.86
N PHE A 536 10.13 14.70 14.18
CA PHE A 536 9.49 13.44 14.57
C PHE A 536 9.84 13.02 16.02
N ALA A 537 11.05 13.36 16.50
CA ALA A 537 11.43 13.14 17.89
C ALA A 537 10.59 13.98 18.86
N THR A 538 10.38 15.26 18.55
CA THR A 538 9.50 16.15 19.31
C THR A 538 8.06 15.64 19.30
N MET A 539 7.53 15.26 18.14
CA MET A 539 6.18 14.68 18.02
C MET A 539 6.05 13.39 18.83
N SER A 540 7.04 12.49 18.78
CA SER A 540 7.05 11.27 19.58
C SER A 540 7.05 11.56 21.08
N SER A 541 7.81 12.57 21.52
CA SER A 541 7.81 13.01 22.92
C SER A 541 6.43 13.55 23.31
N ASN A 542 5.82 14.39 22.46
CA ASN A 542 4.50 14.96 22.72
C ASN A 542 3.39 13.89 22.71
N ILE A 543 3.47 12.88 21.85
CA ILE A 543 2.55 11.72 21.86
C ILE A 543 2.68 10.96 23.19
N ALA A 544 3.88 10.82 23.74
CA ALA A 544 4.05 10.20 25.05
C ALA A 544 3.37 11.03 26.14
N THR A 545 3.39 12.36 26.04
CA THR A 545 2.72 13.24 27.02
C THR A 545 1.19 13.24 26.89
N VAL A 546 0.63 13.03 25.69
CA VAL A 546 -0.83 12.87 25.48
C VAL A 546 -1.41 11.74 26.35
N ARG A 547 -0.60 10.73 26.73
CA ARG A 547 -1.02 9.57 27.56
C ARG A 547 -0.74 9.75 29.05
N THR A 548 0.09 10.72 29.42
CA THR A 548 0.53 10.93 30.81
C THR A 548 -0.08 12.16 31.43
N ASP A 549 -1.01 12.84 30.76
CA ASP A 549 -1.75 13.89 31.41
C ASP A 549 -2.77 13.29 32.39
N THR A 550 -2.26 12.87 33.54
CA THR A 550 -3.01 12.51 34.73
C THR A 550 -3.80 13.68 35.30
N THR A 551 -3.79 14.87 34.66
CA THR A 551 -4.64 16.00 35.08
C THR A 551 -6.05 15.93 34.50
N TYR A 552 -6.31 15.13 33.44
CA TYR A 552 -7.67 14.80 33.02
C TYR A 552 -8.27 13.60 33.79
N THR A 553 -7.83 13.42 35.04
CA THR A 553 -8.67 12.83 36.08
C THR A 553 -9.12 13.93 37.02
N ASP A 554 -9.75 14.98 36.50
CA ASP A 554 -10.58 15.77 37.38
C ASP A 554 -11.76 14.89 37.82
N LYS A 555 -11.60 14.27 38.99
CA LYS A 555 -12.64 13.47 39.64
C LYS A 555 -13.95 14.25 39.70
N SER A 556 -13.89 15.59 39.70
CA SER A 556 -15.07 16.45 39.67
C SER A 556 -15.96 16.12 38.46
N HIS A 557 -15.43 16.01 37.24
CA HIS A 557 -16.23 15.75 36.02
C HIS A 557 -17.01 14.42 36.09
N ILE A 558 -16.37 13.36 36.60
CA ILE A 558 -17.03 12.05 36.76
C ILE A 558 -18.10 12.11 37.88
N ILE A 559 -17.83 12.84 38.97
CA ILE A 559 -18.78 13.05 40.08
C ILE A 559 -19.98 13.89 39.62
N TYR A 560 -19.82 14.76 38.62
CA TYR A 560 -20.89 15.53 37.96
C TYR A 560 -21.67 14.76 36.88
N GLY A 561 -21.35 13.48 36.65
CA GLY A 561 -22.04 12.62 35.67
C GLY A 561 -21.55 12.76 34.22
N GLU A 562 -20.40 13.39 34.01
CA GLU A 562 -19.82 13.60 32.67
C GLU A 562 -19.02 12.36 32.21
N THR A 563 -18.70 12.31 30.91
CA THR A 563 -17.99 11.17 30.29
C THR A 563 -16.49 11.44 30.22
N ALA A 564 -15.68 10.51 30.72
CA ALA A 564 -14.21 10.57 30.71
C ALA A 564 -13.57 9.34 30.05
N TYR A 565 -12.30 9.45 29.63
CA TYR A 565 -11.49 8.33 29.14
C TYR A 565 -10.45 7.94 30.18
N VAL A 566 -10.66 6.82 30.85
CA VAL A 566 -9.75 6.30 31.89
C VAL A 566 -9.11 5.02 31.38
N GLN A 567 -7.78 4.98 31.33
CA GLN A 567 -7.00 3.82 30.85
C GLN A 567 -7.45 3.30 29.46
N GLY A 568 -7.75 4.22 28.54
CA GLY A 568 -8.15 3.87 27.17
C GLY A 568 -9.57 3.33 27.02
N LYS A 569 -10.42 3.41 28.07
CA LYS A 569 -11.84 3.05 28.00
C LYS A 569 -12.72 4.26 28.30
N LYS A 570 -13.81 4.39 27.55
CA LYS A 570 -14.86 5.38 27.81
C LYS A 570 -15.61 4.98 29.09
N VAL A 571 -15.68 5.89 30.05
CA VAL A 571 -16.37 5.70 31.33
C VAL A 571 -17.33 6.88 31.52
N THR A 572 -18.60 6.58 31.79
CA THR A 572 -19.64 7.57 32.13
C THR A 572 -20.03 7.36 33.59
N GLY A 573 -19.96 8.41 34.41
CA GLY A 573 -20.36 8.34 35.82
C GLY A 573 -21.86 8.54 36.02
N THR A 574 -22.46 7.80 36.94
CA THR A 574 -23.69 8.22 37.65
C THR A 574 -23.26 8.95 38.92
N MET A 575 -23.74 10.17 39.16
CA MET A 575 -23.41 11.01 40.33
C MET A 575 -23.51 10.17 41.62
N PRO A 576 -22.37 9.73 42.20
CA PRO A 576 -22.41 8.72 43.25
C PRO A 576 -22.85 9.34 44.56
N SER A 577 -23.54 8.55 45.40
CA SER A 577 -23.73 8.91 46.81
C SER A 577 -22.34 8.97 47.47
N TYR A 578 -21.83 10.19 47.68
CA TYR A 578 -20.43 10.44 48.03
C TYR A 578 -20.16 10.14 49.51
N ARG A 579 -19.71 8.91 49.82
CA ARG A 579 -19.49 8.40 51.19
C ARG A 579 -18.62 9.24 52.13
N GLY A 580 -17.82 10.19 51.62
CA GLY A 580 -16.91 11.01 52.41
C GLY A 580 -17.58 12.15 53.20
N ASN A 581 -18.69 12.70 52.70
CA ASN A 581 -19.46 13.80 53.32
C ASN A 581 -20.97 13.60 53.07
N ILE A 582 -21.47 12.38 53.23
CA ILE A 582 -22.93 12.15 53.24
C ILE A 582 -23.44 12.63 54.59
N TRP A 583 -24.15 13.75 54.59
CA TRP A 583 -24.99 14.10 55.72
C TRP A 583 -26.21 13.17 55.67
N TYR A 584 -26.08 12.02 56.34
CA TYR A 584 -27.19 11.10 56.53
C TYR A 584 -28.22 11.78 57.44
N PHE A 585 -29.34 12.22 56.86
CA PHE A 585 -30.60 12.18 57.58
C PHE A 585 -30.86 10.69 57.80
N GLY A 586 -30.48 10.16 58.96
CA GLY A 586 -30.35 8.71 59.17
C GLY A 586 -31.62 7.96 58.76
N GLY A 587 -31.44 6.70 58.35
CA GLY A 587 -32.34 5.95 57.48
C GLY A 587 -33.80 5.70 57.90
N PHE A 588 -34.38 6.47 58.80
CA PHE A 588 -35.79 6.42 59.21
C PHE A 588 -36.28 7.77 59.76
N ALA A 589 -36.01 8.91 59.09
CA ALA A 589 -36.73 10.15 59.40
C ALA A 589 -38.07 10.13 58.65
N ASN A 590 -39.03 9.35 59.15
CA ASN A 590 -40.35 9.27 58.52
C ASN A 590 -41.15 10.51 58.92
N PHE A 591 -41.48 11.35 57.95
CA PHE A 591 -42.43 12.44 58.12
C PHE A 591 -43.82 11.89 57.82
N ILE A 592 -44.64 11.68 58.85
CA ILE A 592 -45.97 11.07 58.72
C ILE A 592 -47.03 12.15 58.89
N GLY A 593 -47.83 12.40 57.85
CA GLY A 593 -49.10 13.10 57.95
C GLY A 593 -50.19 12.15 58.48
N ASN A 594 -50.95 12.53 59.52
CA ASN A 594 -51.96 11.66 60.14
C ASN A 594 -53.41 12.19 60.04
N GLU A 595 -54.31 11.23 59.72
CA GLU A 595 -55.78 11.11 59.72
C GLU A 595 -56.62 12.11 58.91
N ASN A 596 -57.19 11.60 57.80
CA ASN A 596 -58.48 11.97 57.17
C ASN A 596 -58.74 13.46 56.83
N TYR A 597 -57.78 14.34 57.04
CA TYR A 597 -57.88 15.78 56.78
C TYR A 597 -56.62 16.26 56.03
N SER A 598 -56.80 17.14 55.04
CA SER A 598 -55.70 17.89 54.47
C SER A 598 -55.00 18.70 55.57
N MET A 599 -53.71 19.00 55.41
CA MET A 599 -52.97 19.87 56.34
C MET A 599 -53.69 21.21 56.55
N TRP A 600 -54.39 21.70 55.52
CA TRP A 600 -55.27 22.88 55.57
C TRP A 600 -56.43 22.75 56.56
N THR A 601 -57.03 21.56 56.71
CA THR A 601 -58.26 21.30 57.50
C THR A 601 -58.00 20.74 58.90
N GLY A 602 -56.73 20.55 59.30
CA GLY A 602 -56.37 20.07 60.64
C GLY A 602 -55.39 18.90 60.70
N GLY A 603 -54.71 18.59 59.60
CA GLY A 603 -53.75 17.50 59.51
C GLY A 603 -52.59 17.64 60.52
N ARG A 604 -52.10 16.50 61.01
CA ARG A 604 -50.97 16.42 61.95
C ARG A 604 -49.74 15.88 61.23
N CYS A 605 -48.56 16.41 61.49
CA CYS A 605 -47.29 15.83 61.04
C CYS A 605 -46.49 15.30 62.23
N SER A 606 -45.81 14.16 62.08
CA SER A 606 -45.00 13.55 63.14
C SER A 606 -43.66 13.07 62.60
N LEU A 607 -42.62 13.10 63.44
CA LEU A 607 -41.35 12.43 63.18
C LEU A 607 -41.37 11.05 63.85
N TYR A 608 -41.16 9.99 63.07
CA TYR A 608 -41.26 8.60 63.54
C TYR A 608 -39.96 7.83 63.26
N LEU A 609 -39.40 7.14 64.28
CA LEU A 609 -38.21 6.25 64.23
C LEU A 609 -36.86 6.86 63.79
N ALA A 610 -36.60 8.15 63.99
CA ALA A 610 -35.37 8.80 63.52
C ALA A 610 -34.09 8.41 64.31
N ALA A 611 -33.06 7.90 63.62
CA ALA A 611 -31.71 7.71 64.15
C ALA A 611 -30.74 8.80 63.63
N ILE A 612 -30.46 9.83 64.43
CA ILE A 612 -29.58 10.95 64.04
C ILE A 612 -28.12 10.51 64.20
N ARG A 613 -27.38 10.34 63.10
CA ARG A 613 -25.93 10.08 63.15
C ARG A 613 -25.16 11.21 62.47
N HIS A 614 -24.11 11.67 63.17
CA HIS A 614 -23.08 12.62 62.73
C HIS A 614 -23.35 14.13 62.73
N ILE A 615 -24.53 14.63 63.13
CA ILE A 615 -24.69 16.06 63.41
C ILE A 615 -25.34 16.23 64.78
N LYS A 616 -24.72 17.06 65.64
CA LYS A 616 -25.35 17.61 66.85
C LYS A 616 -26.45 18.58 66.40
N MET A 617 -27.54 18.10 65.81
CA MET A 617 -28.67 18.93 65.39
C MET A 617 -29.81 18.85 66.37
N THR A 618 -30.36 20.01 66.67
CA THR A 618 -31.68 20.14 67.27
C THR A 618 -32.64 20.43 66.12
N PHE A 619 -33.76 19.73 66.05
CA PHE A 619 -34.85 20.09 65.12
C PHE A 619 -35.70 21.17 65.80
N SER A 620 -35.78 22.37 65.23
CA SER A 620 -36.79 23.35 65.66
C SER A 620 -37.97 23.26 64.74
N LEU A 621 -39.10 22.83 65.30
CA LEU A 621 -40.35 22.89 64.57
C LEU A 621 -40.98 24.27 64.77
N THR A 622 -40.88 25.12 63.77
CA THR A 622 -41.73 26.32 63.70
C THR A 622 -43.02 25.88 63.03
N GLY A 623 -44.13 25.81 63.77
CA GLY A 623 -45.45 25.90 63.16
C GLY A 623 -45.77 27.37 62.97
N SER A 624 -46.36 27.77 61.85
CA SER A 624 -46.93 29.12 61.74
C SER A 624 -48.13 29.19 62.67
N SER A 625 -47.91 29.70 63.88
CA SER A 625 -48.98 30.09 64.77
C SER A 625 -48.76 31.53 65.18
N GLY A 626 -49.64 32.41 64.69
CA GLY A 626 -49.99 33.65 65.40
C GLY A 626 -50.72 33.38 66.73
N ASN A 627 -50.52 32.23 67.39
CA ASN A 627 -51.04 31.94 68.72
C ASN A 627 -50.12 31.00 69.51
N ASN A 628 -49.87 31.35 70.77
CA ASN A 628 -48.81 30.89 71.68
C ASN A 628 -48.81 29.41 72.12
N ASN A 629 -49.31 28.44 71.33
CA ASN A 629 -49.23 27.04 71.73
C ASN A 629 -47.95 26.38 71.19
N THR A 630 -46.93 26.32 72.05
CA THR A 630 -45.74 25.50 71.85
C THR A 630 -46.14 24.06 71.53
N PRO A 631 -45.54 23.40 70.53
CA PRO A 631 -45.84 22.01 70.21
C PRO A 631 -45.65 21.09 71.43
N THR A 632 -46.63 20.24 71.73
CA THR A 632 -46.57 19.29 72.84
C THR A 632 -45.88 17.99 72.42
N THR A 633 -44.79 17.63 73.09
CA THR A 633 -44.12 16.33 72.93
C THR A 633 -44.88 15.27 73.75
N SER A 634 -45.25 14.13 73.17
CA SER A 634 -45.83 13.00 73.92
C SER A 634 -45.21 11.68 73.46
N THR A 635 -44.60 10.92 74.37
CA THR A 635 -44.13 9.56 74.10
C THR A 635 -45.31 8.58 74.13
N GLU A 636 -45.54 7.85 73.04
CA GLU A 636 -46.41 6.66 73.08
C GLU A 636 -45.63 5.43 73.57
N GLN A 637 -46.40 4.42 74.00
CA GLN A 637 -46.08 3.39 74.99
C GLN A 637 -45.02 2.33 74.57
N ASP A 638 -44.35 2.50 73.43
CA ASP A 638 -43.43 1.48 72.87
C ASP A 638 -41.94 1.85 73.00
N GLY A 639 -41.58 2.83 73.82
CA GLY A 639 -40.18 3.15 74.13
C GLY A 639 -39.39 3.83 73.00
N TYR A 640 -40.05 4.18 71.88
CA TYR A 640 -39.50 5.00 70.80
C TYR A 640 -40.20 6.36 70.77
N GLY A 641 -39.42 7.45 70.86
CA GLY A 641 -39.95 8.81 70.95
C GLY A 641 -40.62 9.26 69.64
N VAL A 642 -41.96 9.29 69.62
CA VAL A 642 -42.74 9.94 68.56
C VAL A 642 -42.96 11.40 68.97
N VAL A 643 -42.64 12.36 68.11
CA VAL A 643 -43.04 13.76 68.33
C VAL A 643 -44.15 14.10 67.35
N ARG A 644 -45.33 14.43 67.89
CA ARG A 644 -46.55 14.75 67.14
C ARG A 644 -46.76 16.26 67.09
N PHE A 645 -47.15 16.77 65.94
CA PHE A 645 -47.37 18.20 65.74
C PHE A 645 -48.69 18.42 65.00
N GLY A 646 -49.55 19.31 65.50
CA GLY A 646 -50.83 19.64 64.88
C GLY A 646 -50.80 21.04 64.25
N SER A 647 -51.24 21.16 63.01
CA SER A 647 -51.52 22.44 62.35
C SER A 647 -53.03 22.60 62.15
N ARG A 648 -53.58 23.79 62.41
CA ARG A 648 -54.98 24.12 62.08
C ARG A 648 -54.99 25.38 61.21
N GLY A 649 -55.42 25.24 59.95
CA GLY A 649 -55.64 26.34 59.02
C GLY A 649 -54.46 26.71 58.11
N ASN A 650 -53.50 25.80 57.87
CA ASN A 650 -52.35 26.06 57.00
C ASN A 650 -51.65 24.75 56.55
N ASP A 651 -50.99 24.78 55.38
CA ASP A 651 -50.12 23.69 54.88
C ASP A 651 -48.98 23.41 55.88
N GLY A 652 -48.64 22.15 56.14
CA GLY A 652 -47.60 21.83 57.11
C GLY A 652 -46.23 21.67 56.47
N TYR A 653 -45.23 22.31 57.07
CA TYR A 653 -43.83 22.07 56.76
C TYR A 653 -43.09 21.71 58.04
N ILE A 654 -41.97 21.00 57.89
CA ILE A 654 -40.99 20.81 58.95
C ILE A 654 -39.69 21.48 58.52
N GLN A 655 -39.29 22.51 59.25
CA GLN A 655 -37.95 23.08 59.12
C GLN A 655 -36.96 22.17 59.84
N CYS A 656 -35.92 21.73 59.13
CA CYS A 656 -35.00 20.73 59.65
C CYS A 656 -33.87 21.31 60.55
N PHE A 657 -33.84 22.63 60.84
CA PHE A 657 -32.72 23.27 61.55
C PHE A 657 -33.16 24.23 62.67
N ALA A 658 -32.49 24.15 63.83
CA ALA A 658 -32.79 24.93 65.03
C ALA A 658 -31.96 26.19 65.29
N SER A 659 -30.94 26.50 64.49
CA SER A 659 -30.18 27.75 64.62
C SER A 659 -29.23 27.97 63.43
N ASN A 660 -28.76 29.21 63.28
CA ASN A 660 -27.70 29.60 62.34
C ASN A 660 -26.36 28.88 62.59
N GLU A 661 -26.17 28.22 63.73
CA GLU A 661 -24.93 27.52 64.06
C GLU A 661 -24.89 26.08 63.51
N GLN A 662 -26.06 25.54 63.14
CA GLN A 662 -26.23 24.16 62.67
C GLN A 662 -26.59 24.05 61.19
N THR A 663 -26.71 25.17 60.47
CA THR A 663 -26.98 25.26 59.03
C THR A 663 -25.71 25.04 58.20
N ILE A 664 -25.86 24.40 57.04
CA ILE A 664 -24.74 24.09 56.14
C ILE A 664 -24.37 25.35 55.37
N ASP A 665 -23.08 25.70 55.41
CA ASP A 665 -22.52 26.78 54.60
C ASP A 665 -22.34 26.31 53.15
N LEU A 666 -22.97 27.02 52.21
CA LEU A 666 -22.97 26.66 50.80
C LEU A 666 -21.81 27.28 50.00
N GLU A 667 -20.96 28.11 50.61
CA GLU A 667 -19.87 28.78 49.90
C GLU A 667 -18.94 27.83 49.12
N GLY A 668 -18.77 26.61 49.62
CA GLY A 668 -17.95 25.56 49.03
C GLY A 668 -18.68 24.50 48.20
N TYR A 669 -19.96 24.68 47.85
CA TYR A 669 -20.76 23.67 47.12
C TYR A 669 -21.43 24.23 45.85
N ASP A 670 -21.56 23.39 44.82
CA ASP A 670 -22.23 23.74 43.55
C ASP A 670 -23.59 23.07 43.40
N LYS A 671 -23.74 21.82 43.88
CA LYS A 671 -24.97 21.02 43.71
C LYS A 671 -25.30 20.23 44.96
N ILE A 672 -26.57 19.91 45.12
CA ILE A 672 -27.06 19.00 46.15
C ILE A 672 -27.88 17.89 45.48
N LEU A 673 -27.50 16.64 45.70
CA LEU A 673 -28.31 15.48 45.31
C LEU A 673 -29.25 15.11 46.46
N VAL A 674 -30.55 15.18 46.23
CA VAL A 674 -31.58 14.82 47.19
C VAL A 674 -32.29 13.58 46.69
N ARG A 675 -32.36 12.56 47.54
CA ARG A 675 -33.16 11.35 47.30
C ARG A 675 -34.26 11.27 48.33
N VAL A 676 -35.49 11.12 47.87
CA VAL A 676 -36.67 10.97 48.72
C VAL A 676 -37.49 9.78 48.28
N ALA A 677 -38.05 9.06 49.25
CA ALA A 677 -39.10 8.10 49.02
C ALA A 677 -40.40 8.64 49.63
N VAL A 678 -41.50 8.57 48.90
CA VAL A 678 -42.80 9.05 49.36
C VAL A 678 -43.84 7.96 49.24
N ASN A 679 -44.81 7.96 50.14
CA ASN A 679 -45.94 7.05 50.15
C ASN A 679 -47.18 7.83 50.57
N SER A 680 -48.30 7.69 49.87
CA SER A 680 -49.53 8.42 50.18
C SER A 680 -50.61 7.49 50.73
N ASP A 681 -51.37 7.96 51.71
CA ASP A 681 -52.46 7.24 52.39
C ASP A 681 -53.88 7.71 51.95
N VAL A 682 -54.04 8.88 51.32
CA VAL A 682 -55.35 9.47 50.93
C VAL A 682 -55.30 10.21 49.59
N TYR A 683 -56.36 10.11 48.76
CA TYR A 683 -56.50 10.83 47.47
C TYR A 683 -57.29 12.14 47.61
N ALA A 684 -56.77 13.25 47.08
CA ALA A 684 -57.39 14.59 47.20
C ALA A 684 -57.72 15.27 45.85
N GLY A 685 -58.09 14.49 44.82
CA GLY A 685 -58.74 15.02 43.61
C GLY A 685 -57.83 15.45 42.46
N SER A 686 -56.51 15.58 42.66
CA SER A 686 -55.53 15.80 41.56
C SER A 686 -54.20 15.07 41.75
N TYR A 687 -53.80 14.76 43.00
CA TYR A 687 -52.54 14.09 43.37
C TYR A 687 -52.74 13.28 44.67
N PHE A 688 -51.87 12.30 44.94
CA PHE A 688 -51.96 11.47 46.16
C PHE A 688 -51.16 12.09 47.33
N LEU A 689 -49.91 12.47 47.10
CA LEU A 689 -49.11 13.25 48.05
C LEU A 689 -48.21 14.18 47.25
N ARG A 690 -48.17 15.46 47.62
CA ARG A 690 -47.28 16.44 47.00
C ARG A 690 -46.54 17.20 48.09
N GLY A 691 -45.32 17.62 47.77
CA GLY A 691 -44.56 18.52 48.62
C GLY A 691 -43.32 19.05 47.94
N TRP A 692 -42.58 19.87 48.67
CA TRP A 692 -41.34 20.46 48.20
C TRP A 692 -40.19 20.12 49.15
N ILE A 693 -39.00 19.93 48.59
CA ILE A 693 -37.75 19.80 49.33
C ILE A 693 -36.76 20.80 48.77
N GLY A 694 -36.16 21.60 49.63
CA GLY A 694 -35.32 22.70 49.18
C GLY A 694 -34.58 23.40 50.29
N LEU A 695 -33.94 24.50 49.92
CA LEU A 695 -33.19 25.38 50.80
C LEU A 695 -33.93 26.70 50.96
N THR A 696 -33.77 27.38 52.10
CA THR A 696 -34.32 28.71 52.37
C THR A 696 -33.35 29.53 53.22
N ASP A 697 -33.40 30.85 53.06
CA ASP A 697 -32.73 31.84 53.92
C ASP A 697 -33.54 32.16 55.18
N SER A 698 -34.84 31.84 55.17
CA SER A 698 -35.74 32.25 56.23
C SER A 698 -36.02 31.13 57.23
N ARG A 699 -36.06 31.52 58.50
CA ARG A 699 -36.61 30.69 59.57
C ARG A 699 -38.13 30.84 59.70
N SER A 700 -38.75 31.70 58.89
CA SER A 700 -40.20 31.95 58.95
C SER A 700 -41.00 30.77 58.47
N GLY A 701 -42.23 30.74 58.98
CA GLY A 701 -43.14 29.66 58.77
C GLY A 701 -44.09 29.83 57.61
N ASP A 702 -43.71 30.53 56.54
CA ASP A 702 -44.69 30.78 55.49
C ASP A 702 -45.09 29.49 54.79
N THR A 703 -46.40 29.31 54.72
CA THR A 703 -47.14 28.18 54.16
C THR A 703 -47.80 28.55 52.84
N SER A 704 -47.65 29.80 52.39
CA SER A 704 -48.12 30.22 51.07
C SER A 704 -47.53 29.34 49.97
N SER A 705 -48.29 29.14 48.89
CA SER A 705 -47.89 28.38 47.70
C SER A 705 -47.35 26.97 48.02
N GLU A 706 -48.03 26.18 48.85
CA GLU A 706 -47.64 24.79 49.18
C GLU A 706 -46.31 24.66 49.96
N GLY A 707 -45.87 25.75 50.60
CA GLY A 707 -44.64 25.82 51.39
C GLY A 707 -43.35 26.10 50.59
N GLN A 708 -43.47 26.34 49.28
CA GLN A 708 -42.34 26.62 48.38
C GLN A 708 -41.90 28.09 48.38
N SER A 709 -42.77 29.05 48.76
CA SER A 709 -42.58 30.50 48.53
C SER A 709 -41.27 31.07 49.08
N GLU A 710 -40.73 30.49 50.15
CA GLU A 710 -39.49 30.94 50.79
C GLU A 710 -38.27 30.12 50.36
N MET A 711 -38.46 29.05 49.58
CA MET A 711 -37.36 28.22 49.14
C MET A 711 -36.61 28.90 47.99
N ILE A 712 -35.30 29.08 48.17
CA ILE A 712 -34.40 29.70 47.20
C ILE A 712 -33.88 28.69 46.15
N ALA A 713 -33.89 27.39 46.49
CA ALA A 713 -33.63 26.29 45.58
C ALA A 713 -34.46 25.09 46.04
N ALA A 714 -35.37 24.59 45.19
CA ALA A 714 -36.31 23.55 45.58
C ALA A 714 -36.65 22.59 44.44
N ALA A 715 -37.06 21.38 44.82
CA ALA A 715 -37.65 20.40 43.94
C ALA A 715 -39.01 19.96 44.49
N MET A 716 -39.98 19.83 43.61
CA MET A 716 -41.29 19.26 43.93
C MET A 716 -41.24 17.74 43.79
N TYR A 717 -41.75 17.03 44.77
CA TYR A 717 -42.05 15.61 44.67
C TYR A 717 -43.56 15.38 44.69
N ASN A 718 -43.98 14.35 43.96
CA ASN A 718 -45.39 14.11 43.71
C ASN A 718 -45.66 12.61 43.54
N SER A 719 -46.32 12.02 44.53
CA SER A 719 -46.78 10.63 44.51
C SER A 719 -47.93 10.48 43.51
N THR A 720 -47.77 9.54 42.59
CA THR A 720 -48.76 9.21 41.56
C THR A 720 -49.67 8.04 41.93
N SER A 721 -49.36 7.36 43.04
CA SER A 721 -50.06 6.17 43.52
C SER A 721 -50.40 6.28 45.01
N LYS A 722 -51.49 5.60 45.40
CA LYS A 722 -51.88 5.34 46.79
C LYS A 722 -51.15 4.10 47.33
N ASP A 723 -50.75 4.14 48.60
CA ASP A 723 -50.20 3.04 49.40
C ASP A 723 -48.96 2.35 48.77
N LYS A 724 -48.26 3.04 47.88
CA LYS A 724 -47.02 2.56 47.23
C LYS A 724 -45.88 3.55 47.49
N TRP A 725 -44.70 3.00 47.73
CA TRP A 725 -43.47 3.78 47.81
C TRP A 725 -43.01 4.19 46.41
N GLU A 726 -42.81 5.48 46.20
CA GLU A 726 -42.25 6.07 44.99
C GLU A 726 -40.95 6.77 45.34
N TYR A 727 -39.90 6.53 44.55
CA TYR A 727 -38.55 7.03 44.80
C TYR A 727 -38.20 8.12 43.80
N PHE A 728 -37.71 9.24 44.31
CA PHE A 728 -37.37 10.40 43.52
C PHE A 728 -35.95 10.85 43.81
N GLU A 729 -35.25 11.25 42.74
CA GLU A 729 -33.91 11.82 42.79
C GLU A 729 -33.93 13.20 42.14
N TYR A 730 -33.45 14.19 42.88
CA TYR A 730 -33.42 15.59 42.45
C TYR A 730 -32.03 16.17 42.65
N VAL A 731 -31.60 16.99 41.70
CA VAL A 731 -30.38 17.79 41.80
C VAL A 731 -30.79 19.24 41.98
N LEU A 732 -30.44 19.83 43.13
CA LEU A 732 -30.62 21.25 43.40
C LEU A 732 -29.32 21.98 43.04
N ASP A 733 -29.41 23.01 42.21
CA ASP A 733 -28.28 23.89 41.90
C ASP A 733 -28.12 24.93 43.01
N VAL A 734 -26.92 25.01 43.59
CA VAL A 734 -26.58 25.90 44.69
C VAL A 734 -25.32 26.72 44.43
N ALA A 735 -24.77 26.69 43.21
CA ALA A 735 -23.50 27.34 42.87
C ALA A 735 -23.50 28.86 43.16
N ASN A 736 -24.66 29.49 43.00
CA ASN A 736 -24.87 30.91 43.23
C ASN A 736 -25.34 31.25 44.65
N LEU A 737 -25.49 30.25 45.53
CA LEU A 737 -25.89 30.45 46.92
C LEU A 737 -24.65 30.53 47.81
N THR A 738 -24.65 31.46 48.75
CA THR A 738 -23.54 31.67 49.69
C THR A 738 -24.05 31.75 51.14
N GLY A 739 -23.16 31.51 52.09
CA GLY A 739 -23.48 31.48 53.51
C GLY A 739 -24.38 30.31 53.90
N LYS A 740 -24.83 30.34 55.16
CA LYS A 740 -25.56 29.22 55.75
C LYS A 740 -27.05 29.21 55.41
N LYS A 741 -27.55 28.09 54.87
CA LYS A 741 -28.97 27.92 54.49
C LYS A 741 -29.69 26.84 55.32
N TYR A 742 -31.01 26.97 55.39
CA TYR A 742 -31.91 26.01 56.05
C TYR A 742 -32.49 25.04 55.02
N MET A 743 -32.45 23.73 55.25
CA MET A 743 -33.26 22.78 54.45
C MET A 743 -34.69 22.75 54.97
N LYS A 744 -35.65 22.89 54.06
CA LYS A 744 -37.08 22.90 54.32
C LYS A 744 -37.73 21.77 53.52
N VAL A 745 -38.64 21.05 54.17
CA VAL A 745 -39.49 20.04 53.53
C VAL A 745 -40.93 20.37 53.86
N SER A 746 -41.77 20.53 52.83
CA SER A 746 -43.20 20.80 52.96
C SER A 746 -44.02 19.64 52.42
N MET A 747 -45.16 19.35 53.03
CA MET A 747 -46.11 18.35 52.56
C MET A 747 -47.50 18.98 52.54
N THR A 748 -48.28 18.74 51.49
CA THR A 748 -49.61 19.37 51.33
C THR A 748 -50.76 18.43 51.67
N HIS A 749 -50.50 17.13 51.70
CA HIS A 749 -51.51 16.08 51.92
C HIS A 749 -50.99 15.02 52.89
N SER A 750 -51.86 14.13 53.33
CA SER A 750 -51.48 13.00 54.17
C SER A 750 -50.61 12.01 53.41
N GLY A 751 -49.66 11.39 54.12
CA GLY A 751 -48.68 10.50 53.55
C GLY A 751 -47.38 10.45 54.37
N VAL A 752 -46.47 9.59 53.95
CA VAL A 752 -45.15 9.40 54.53
C VAL A 752 -44.09 9.87 53.55
N ILE A 753 -43.11 10.61 54.05
CA ILE A 753 -41.93 11.05 53.29
C ILE A 753 -40.69 10.61 54.03
N ASN A 754 -39.79 9.96 53.30
CA ASN A 754 -38.48 9.56 53.75
C ASN A 754 -37.44 10.33 52.94
N ILE A 755 -36.52 10.99 53.62
CA ILE A 755 -35.33 11.55 52.97
C ILE A 755 -34.25 10.48 53.03
N ASP A 756 -34.06 9.75 51.93
CA ASP A 756 -33.10 8.65 51.87
C ASP A 756 -31.66 9.16 51.92
N SER A 757 -31.37 10.29 51.26
CA SER A 757 -30.08 10.96 51.35
C SER A 757 -30.12 12.40 50.86
N CYS A 758 -29.22 13.23 51.40
CA CYS A 758 -28.92 14.56 50.88
C CYS A 758 -27.38 14.69 50.77
N THR A 759 -26.86 14.71 49.56
CA THR A 759 -25.42 14.71 49.28
C THR A 759 -25.02 16.06 48.70
N PHE A 760 -24.09 16.75 49.36
CA PHE A 760 -23.60 18.05 48.91
C PHE A 760 -22.34 17.84 48.06
N LEU A 761 -22.34 18.37 46.84
CA LEU A 761 -21.20 18.32 45.93
C LEU A 761 -20.37 19.60 46.04
N PRO A 762 -19.05 19.49 46.34
CA PRO A 762 -18.19 20.65 46.46
C PRO A 762 -18.08 21.39 45.12
N LYS A 763 -17.77 22.69 45.18
CA LYS A 763 -17.53 23.48 43.97
C LYS A 763 -16.44 22.84 43.10
N ARG A 764 -16.60 22.92 41.78
CA ARG A 764 -15.52 22.55 40.86
C ARG A 764 -14.30 23.42 41.14
N GLU A 765 -13.19 22.79 41.53
CA GLU A 765 -11.87 23.42 41.46
C GLU A 765 -11.46 23.36 39.98
N TYR A 766 -11.55 24.49 39.29
CA TYR A 766 -11.04 24.64 37.92
C TYR A 766 -9.53 24.92 37.92
#